data_AF-A0A9N7U496-F1
#
_entry.id   AF-A0A9N7U496-F1
#
_cell.length_a   1.000
_cell.length_b   1.000
_cell.length_c   1.000
_cell.angle_alpha   90.00
_cell.angle_beta   90.00
_cell.angle_gamma   90.00
#
_symmetry.space_group_name_H-M   'P 1'
#
loop_
_entity.id
_entity.type
_entity.pdbx_description
1 polymer ?
#
loop_
_entity_poly.entity_id
_entity_poly.type
_entity_poly.pdbx_seq_one_letter_code
_entity_poly.pdbx_strand_id
1 'polypeptide(L)'
;MRRRRRRRKKKKKKKKKKKKKKKKKKKKKHRPDSCARAGWRGPFSLGCGGLAANMPTVGVKRDLLFRALGRKYTDEEFDELCFEFGLELDEITSEKEILIREQGDSKASGASDVILYKIDVPANRYDLLCLEGLVRGLQVFKNKMEAPRYTRVSPVSGERQKLIITKETAEVRPHAVAAVLRNITFTQQRYDSFIELQDKLHQNICRKRSLVAIGTHDLDTISGPFTYTAKPPGDICFKPLNQTKDFTATQLMSLYKTDSHLRHYLHIVEDKPAYPVIYDSNGIVLSMPPIINGDHSKISLKTKNVFIECTATDVTKAKIVLDMMVTMFSEYCSQPFTVEEAEVVYPDGKTCIYPELAYRTEKLSSEFINRKVGINESTEKIAQLLTRMCLRSQATGVGDELEVEIPPTRSDVIHACDIMEDAAISYGFNNITHTTPRTYTVANQFPLNKLTELLRQDLAAAGFTEALNFALCSQEDIADKLGKKISEIKAVQISNPKTADFQVARTTLLPGLLKTIAANRKMPLPLKLFEISDVVMKDESKDVGARNSRRLCAVYYNKSPGFEVIHGLLDRTMQLLEVKPARDEGYHIQAADDSTFFPGRCAEIFVHGKSVGRLGVLHPDVINRFELTMPCSALEIDVEPFLGHTAETLLTHEVPMQEVIEHKFPTQNESRQAPASCPTSTKTVFGDMSTPAALKALDDFLADKSYMEGFSASQADVAMFDAIPSAPSATLCHLLRWYKHIQSFRRERESLPSAKSQFVLPASASTNAHSDEDDDDIDLFGSDDEADSAEASRIKEQRLAEYAAKKSKKPALVAKSSILLDVKPWDDETDMAKLEECVRSVVMDGLLWGQSKLVPVGYGIKKLQIGCVVEDDKVGTDLLEEAITAFEDYVQSMDVAAFNKI
;
A
#
# COMPACT_ATOMS: atom_id res chain seq x y z
N MET A 1 -14.04 -71.71 21.10
CA MET A 1 -14.73 -70.43 21.48
C MET A 1 -14.21 -69.13 20.83
N ARG A 2 -12.90 -68.94 20.57
CA ARG A 2 -12.34 -67.65 20.05
C ARG A 2 -12.87 -67.21 18.67
N ARG A 3 -13.10 -68.12 17.71
CA ARG A 3 -13.71 -67.80 16.39
C ARG A 3 -15.16 -67.30 16.49
N ARG A 4 -15.97 -67.83 17.42
CA ARG A 4 -17.35 -67.37 17.70
C ARG A 4 -17.37 -65.95 18.29
N ARG A 5 -16.42 -65.60 19.17
CA ARG A 5 -16.27 -64.23 19.73
C ARG A 5 -15.88 -63.19 18.66
N ARG A 6 -14.97 -63.52 17.73
CA ARG A 6 -14.59 -62.63 16.60
C ARG A 6 -15.75 -62.40 15.62
N ARG A 7 -16.53 -63.44 15.27
CA ARG A 7 -17.75 -63.29 14.44
C ARG A 7 -18.83 -62.45 15.12
N ARG A 8 -19.03 -62.57 16.44
CA ARG A 8 -19.95 -61.71 17.22
C ARG A 8 -19.51 -60.25 17.26
N LYS A 9 -18.20 -59.95 17.42
CA LYS A 9 -17.66 -58.57 17.35
C LYS A 9 -17.82 -57.95 15.94
N LYS A 10 -17.54 -58.70 14.86
CA LYS A 10 -17.78 -58.22 13.47
C LYS A 10 -19.28 -57.98 13.19
N LYS A 11 -20.19 -58.86 13.65
CA LYS A 11 -21.65 -58.63 13.55
C LYS A 11 -22.12 -57.40 14.36
N LYS A 12 -21.59 -57.16 15.57
CA LYS A 12 -21.89 -55.95 16.37
C LYS A 12 -21.40 -54.67 15.69
N LYS A 13 -20.18 -54.64 15.12
CA LYS A 13 -19.66 -53.49 14.34
C LYS A 13 -20.49 -53.21 13.08
N LYS A 14 -20.88 -54.25 12.30
CA LYS A 14 -21.77 -54.09 11.13
C LYS A 14 -23.16 -53.59 11.53
N LYS A 15 -23.76 -54.07 12.64
CA LYS A 15 -25.04 -53.56 13.18
C LYS A 15 -24.94 -52.08 13.62
N LYS A 16 -23.85 -51.65 14.28
CA LYS A 16 -23.64 -50.23 14.64
C LYS A 16 -23.48 -49.33 13.41
N LYS A 17 -22.72 -49.74 12.38
CA LYS A 17 -22.62 -48.99 11.10
C LYS A 17 -23.96 -48.90 10.35
N LYS A 18 -24.76 -49.98 10.30
CA LYS A 18 -26.12 -49.95 9.72
C LYS A 18 -27.09 -49.06 10.51
N LYS A 19 -27.02 -49.05 11.86
CA LYS A 19 -27.83 -48.12 12.71
C LYS A 19 -27.43 -46.65 12.49
N LYS A 20 -26.13 -46.32 12.36
CA LYS A 20 -25.67 -44.95 12.04
C LYS A 20 -26.11 -44.51 10.62
N LYS A 21 -26.02 -45.38 9.60
CA LYS A 21 -26.53 -45.08 8.25
C LYS A 21 -28.06 -44.95 8.21
N LYS A 22 -28.83 -45.77 8.96
CA LYS A 22 -30.30 -45.62 9.09
C LYS A 22 -30.69 -44.35 9.86
N LYS A 23 -29.96 -43.93 10.91
CA LYS A 23 -30.19 -42.64 11.60
C LYS A 23 -29.87 -41.43 10.70
N LYS A 24 -28.80 -41.47 9.88
CA LYS A 24 -28.51 -40.42 8.89
C LYS A 24 -29.54 -40.37 7.73
N LYS A 25 -30.06 -41.53 7.27
CA LYS A 25 -31.13 -41.57 6.25
C LYS A 25 -32.52 -41.19 6.79
N LYS A 26 -32.86 -41.50 8.05
CA LYS A 26 -34.12 -41.05 8.68
C LYS A 26 -34.15 -39.55 8.99
N LYS A 27 -32.99 -38.91 9.27
CA LYS A 27 -32.90 -37.44 9.45
C LYS A 27 -33.02 -36.63 8.14
N LYS A 28 -32.95 -37.27 6.97
CA LYS A 28 -32.99 -36.61 5.65
C LYS A 28 -34.33 -36.77 4.90
N LYS A 29 -35.34 -37.45 5.46
CA LYS A 29 -36.59 -37.80 4.75
C LYS A 29 -37.90 -37.39 5.44
N HIS A 30 -37.85 -36.64 6.54
CA HIS A 30 -39.04 -36.02 7.15
C HIS A 30 -38.71 -34.59 7.54
N ARG A 31 -39.13 -33.65 6.69
CA ARG A 31 -39.63 -32.30 7.01
C ARG A 31 -40.22 -31.72 5.72
N PRO A 32 -41.55 -31.77 5.54
CA PRO A 32 -42.31 -30.81 4.76
C PRO A 32 -42.66 -29.58 5.64
N ASP A 33 -43.10 -28.54 4.96
CA ASP A 33 -43.16 -27.14 5.39
C ASP A 33 -44.12 -26.83 6.55
N SER A 34 -43.61 -26.06 7.52
CA SER A 34 -44.36 -25.06 8.31
C SER A 34 -43.48 -24.58 9.47
N CYS A 35 -42.68 -23.54 9.24
CA CYS A 35 -42.29 -22.60 10.29
C CYS A 35 -41.68 -21.37 9.63
N ALA A 36 -42.47 -20.31 9.55
CA ALA A 36 -42.02 -18.97 9.21
C ALA A 36 -40.77 -18.64 10.06
N ARG A 37 -39.64 -18.47 9.38
CA ARG A 37 -38.44 -17.87 9.96
C ARG A 37 -38.38 -16.44 9.51
N ALA A 38 -38.52 -15.56 10.49
CA ALA A 38 -38.22 -14.15 10.44
C ALA A 38 -36.98 -13.91 9.57
N GLY A 39 -37.18 -13.10 8.53
CA GLY A 39 -36.10 -12.61 7.69
C GLY A 39 -35.24 -11.65 8.50
N TRP A 40 -34.13 -12.14 9.02
CA TRP A 40 -32.97 -11.31 9.28
C TRP A 40 -32.32 -11.00 7.93
N ARG A 41 -32.90 -10.04 7.20
CA ARG A 41 -32.19 -9.28 6.19
C ARG A 41 -31.41 -8.19 6.94
N GLY A 42 -30.19 -8.49 7.34
CA GLY A 42 -29.22 -7.44 7.62
C GLY A 42 -28.87 -6.76 6.29
N PRO A 43 -28.90 -5.42 6.19
CA PRO A 43 -28.34 -4.75 5.03
C PRO A 43 -26.82 -4.94 5.10
N PHE A 44 -26.29 -5.87 4.30
CA PHE A 44 -24.88 -5.83 3.92
C PHE A 44 -24.69 -4.56 3.10
N SER A 45 -24.15 -3.53 3.75
CA SER A 45 -23.78 -2.25 3.15
C SER A 45 -22.64 -2.45 2.16
N LEU A 46 -22.99 -2.81 0.93
CA LEU A 46 -22.18 -2.54 -0.25
C LEU A 46 -22.23 -1.03 -0.49
N GLY A 47 -21.23 -0.34 0.01
CA GLY A 47 -21.13 1.12 -0.08
C GLY A 47 -20.09 1.71 0.88
N CYS A 48 -18.95 1.03 1.09
CA CYS A 48 -17.77 1.69 1.65
C CYS A 48 -16.85 2.05 0.48
N GLY A 49 -17.12 3.19 -0.16
CA GLY A 49 -16.06 3.95 -0.80
C GLY A 49 -15.05 4.32 0.27
N GLY A 50 -13.77 4.04 0.00
CA GLY A 50 -12.67 4.24 0.94
C GLY A 50 -12.60 5.68 1.44
N LEU A 51 -13.11 5.89 2.65
CA LEU A 51 -12.53 6.84 3.59
C LEU A 51 -11.77 5.95 4.57
N ALA A 52 -10.43 6.03 4.52
CA ALA A 52 -9.66 5.67 5.69
C ALA A 52 -10.31 6.41 6.86
N ALA A 53 -10.79 5.69 7.87
CA ALA A 53 -11.26 6.31 9.09
C ALA A 53 -10.01 6.91 9.76
N ASN A 54 -9.64 8.13 9.36
CA ASN A 54 -8.68 8.92 10.12
C ASN A 54 -9.22 8.99 11.55
N MET A 55 -8.40 8.62 12.52
CA MET A 55 -8.78 8.75 13.92
C MET A 55 -9.12 10.22 14.20
N PRO A 56 -10.21 10.52 14.91
CA PRO A 56 -10.52 11.88 15.29
C PRO A 56 -9.42 12.49 16.17
N THR A 57 -8.69 13.43 15.60
CA THR A 57 -7.69 14.21 16.35
C THR A 57 -8.34 15.46 16.95
N VAL A 58 -8.10 15.74 18.22
CA VAL A 58 -8.56 16.94 18.93
C VAL A 58 -7.37 17.83 19.25
N GLY A 59 -7.40 19.09 18.79
CA GLY A 59 -6.34 20.06 19.07
C GLY A 59 -6.67 20.84 20.33
N VAL A 60 -5.87 20.69 21.39
CA VAL A 60 -6.09 21.37 22.67
C VAL A 60 -4.90 22.23 23.07
N LYS A 61 -5.18 23.43 23.59
CA LYS A 61 -4.14 24.32 24.15
C LYS A 61 -3.60 23.71 25.43
N ARG A 62 -2.32 23.36 25.47
CA ARG A 62 -1.68 22.65 26.59
C ARG A 62 -1.90 23.34 27.93
N ASP A 63 -1.62 24.65 27.99
CA ASP A 63 -1.69 25.40 29.25
C ASP A 63 -3.13 25.51 29.77
N LEU A 64 -4.12 25.50 28.87
CA LEU A 64 -5.54 25.46 29.22
C LEU A 64 -5.90 24.07 29.74
N LEU A 65 -5.50 23.01 29.04
CA LEU A 65 -5.71 21.62 29.44
C LEU A 65 -5.18 21.36 30.85
N PHE A 66 -3.94 21.79 31.14
CA PHE A 66 -3.33 21.59 32.46
C PHE A 66 -4.01 22.42 33.56
N ARG A 67 -4.46 23.63 33.23
CA ARG A 67 -5.26 24.45 34.15
C ARG A 67 -6.59 23.76 34.46
N ALA A 68 -7.24 23.19 33.45
CA ALA A 68 -8.51 22.48 33.62
C ALA A 68 -8.33 21.18 34.42
N LEU A 69 -7.25 20.44 34.20
CA LEU A 69 -6.91 19.23 34.98
C LEU A 69 -6.45 19.53 36.43
N GLY A 70 -6.11 20.79 36.74
CA GLY A 70 -5.65 21.22 38.07
C GLY A 70 -4.22 20.76 38.42
N ARG A 71 -3.44 20.31 37.43
CA ARG A 71 -2.04 19.89 37.58
C ARG A 71 -1.28 20.20 36.28
N LYS A 72 -0.03 20.64 36.41
CA LYS A 72 0.91 20.69 35.29
C LYS A 72 1.55 19.31 35.12
N TYR A 73 1.54 18.79 33.90
CA TYR A 73 2.17 17.52 33.53
C TYR A 73 3.42 17.82 32.70
N THR A 74 4.39 16.91 32.71
CA THR A 74 5.41 16.86 31.64
C THR A 74 4.81 16.22 30.40
N ASP A 75 5.48 16.34 29.26
CA ASP A 75 5.02 15.74 28.01
C ASP A 75 4.96 14.20 28.16
N GLU A 76 5.94 13.58 28.82
CA GLU A 76 5.98 12.13 29.08
C GLU A 76 4.90 11.68 30.09
N GLU A 77 4.69 12.44 31.18
CA GLU A 77 3.64 12.12 32.15
C GLU A 77 2.24 12.18 31.51
N PHE A 78 2.04 13.10 30.56
CA PHE A 78 0.77 13.24 29.86
C PHE A 78 0.60 12.17 28.77
N ASP A 79 1.67 11.79 28.09
CA ASP A 79 1.65 10.68 27.13
C ASP A 79 1.34 9.34 27.82
N GLU A 80 1.97 9.05 28.96
CA GLU A 80 1.66 7.87 29.77
C GLU A 80 0.18 7.88 30.25
N LEU A 81 -0.35 9.06 30.61
CA LEU A 81 -1.75 9.22 30.96
C LEU A 81 -2.68 8.92 29.77
N CYS A 82 -2.31 9.37 28.57
CA CYS A 82 -3.05 9.09 27.35
C CYS A 82 -3.06 7.59 27.09
N PHE A 83 -1.89 6.94 27.13
CA PHE A 83 -1.74 5.52 26.92
C PHE A 83 -2.57 4.67 27.91
N GLU A 84 -2.55 5.02 29.22
CA GLU A 84 -3.36 4.33 30.23
C GLU A 84 -4.86 4.41 29.96
N PHE A 85 -5.34 5.51 29.37
CA PHE A 85 -6.76 5.74 29.09
C PHE A 85 -7.19 5.27 27.68
N GLY A 86 -6.23 4.89 26.82
CA GLY A 86 -6.49 4.50 25.43
C GLY A 86 -6.57 5.69 24.46
N LEU A 87 -5.89 6.79 24.78
CA LEU A 87 -5.64 7.93 23.90
C LEU A 87 -4.18 7.90 23.42
N GLU A 88 -3.89 8.64 22.37
CA GLU A 88 -2.54 8.79 21.85
C GLU A 88 -2.22 10.28 21.66
N LEU A 89 -1.06 10.73 22.14
CA LEU A 89 -0.57 12.08 21.89
C LEU A 89 0.21 12.07 20.56
N ASP A 90 -0.46 12.42 19.47
CA ASP A 90 0.06 12.32 18.09
C ASP A 90 1.18 13.33 17.81
N GLU A 91 0.89 14.63 17.98
CA GLU A 91 1.90 15.67 17.78
C GLU A 91 1.74 16.84 18.78
N ILE A 92 2.89 17.40 19.18
CA ILE A 92 2.98 18.66 19.93
C ILE A 92 3.46 19.72 18.93
N THR A 93 2.59 20.67 18.57
CA THR A 93 2.87 21.69 17.54
C THR A 93 2.37 23.05 18.00
N SER A 94 2.73 24.14 17.31
CA SER A 94 2.09 25.46 17.51
C SER A 94 1.25 25.89 16.30
N GLU A 95 0.27 26.79 16.50
CA GLU A 95 -0.51 27.35 15.37
C GLU A 95 0.40 28.00 14.33
N LYS A 96 1.50 28.61 14.80
CA LYS A 96 2.52 29.20 13.94
C LYS A 96 3.23 28.14 13.09
N GLU A 97 3.66 27.03 13.67
CA GLU A 97 4.32 25.94 12.94
C GLU A 97 3.40 25.28 11.91
N ILE A 98 2.12 25.08 12.25
CA ILE A 98 1.11 24.53 11.33
C ILE A 98 0.95 25.46 10.12
N LEU A 99 0.82 26.77 10.36
CA LEU A 99 0.66 27.76 9.28
C LEU A 99 1.93 27.89 8.42
N ILE A 100 3.12 27.79 9.02
CA ILE A 100 4.38 27.74 8.28
C ILE A 100 4.42 26.50 7.37
N ARG A 101 4.04 25.32 7.91
CA ARG A 101 4.05 24.05 7.17
C ARG A 101 3.05 24.02 6.02
N GLU A 102 1.86 24.58 6.21
CA GLU A 102 0.76 24.48 5.24
C GLU A 102 0.67 25.65 4.26
N GLN A 103 0.96 26.87 4.71
CA GLN A 103 0.68 28.11 3.96
C GLN A 103 1.93 28.99 3.77
N GLY A 104 3.09 28.55 4.25
CA GLY A 104 4.36 29.27 4.18
C GLY A 104 4.47 30.43 5.18
N ASP A 105 5.69 30.96 5.30
CA ASP A 105 6.09 31.88 6.37
C ASP A 105 5.35 33.24 6.34
N SER A 106 4.90 33.65 5.15
CA SER A 106 4.26 34.96 4.93
C SER A 106 2.97 35.20 5.74
N LYS A 107 2.19 34.14 6.02
CA LYS A 107 0.95 34.21 6.82
C LYS A 107 1.13 33.88 8.31
N ALA A 108 2.31 33.43 8.71
CA ALA A 108 2.60 33.05 10.09
C ALA A 108 2.92 34.25 11.00
N SER A 109 3.13 35.44 10.42
CA SER A 109 3.53 36.68 11.11
C SER A 109 2.50 37.26 12.08
N GLY A 110 1.28 36.70 12.14
CA GLY A 110 0.23 37.04 13.12
C GLY A 110 -0.33 35.84 13.90
N ALA A 111 0.26 34.66 13.75
CA ALA A 111 -0.20 33.43 14.41
C ALA A 111 0.31 33.31 15.85
N SER A 112 -0.47 32.69 16.73
CA SER A 112 -0.07 32.52 18.12
C SER A 112 0.94 31.38 18.27
N ASP A 113 2.01 31.61 19.04
CA ASP A 113 3.04 30.58 19.32
C ASP A 113 2.64 29.68 20.50
N VAL A 114 1.33 29.45 20.66
CA VAL A 114 0.79 28.66 21.76
C VAL A 114 0.98 27.18 21.44
N ILE A 115 1.51 26.43 22.41
CA ILE A 115 1.72 24.99 22.30
C ILE A 115 0.36 24.28 22.32
N LEU A 116 0.10 23.55 21.24
CA LEU A 116 -1.07 22.72 21.01
C LEU A 116 -0.69 21.24 21.11
N TYR A 117 -1.50 20.49 21.85
CA TYR A 117 -1.47 19.03 21.82
C TYR A 117 -2.52 18.55 20.83
N LYS A 118 -2.10 17.70 19.90
CA LYS A 118 -3.01 16.91 19.07
C LYS A 118 -3.15 15.54 19.67
N ILE A 119 -4.34 15.29 20.21
CA ILE A 119 -4.67 14.04 20.88
C ILE A 119 -5.58 13.24 19.96
N ASP A 120 -5.18 12.02 19.64
CA ASP A 120 -5.99 11.08 18.88
C ASP A 120 -6.96 10.36 19.82
N VAL A 121 -8.23 10.39 19.42
CA VAL A 121 -9.35 9.90 20.21
C VAL A 121 -10.03 8.75 19.48
N PRO A 122 -10.43 7.68 20.19
CA PRO A 122 -11.21 6.59 19.61
C PRO A 122 -12.50 7.07 18.93
N ALA A 123 -12.74 6.63 17.70
CA ALA A 123 -13.90 7.08 16.90
C ALA A 123 -15.28 6.68 17.48
N ASN A 124 -15.31 5.75 18.44
CA ASN A 124 -16.51 5.34 19.18
C ASN A 124 -16.87 6.32 20.33
N ARG A 125 -15.90 7.03 20.90
CA ARG A 125 -16.07 7.90 22.08
C ARG A 125 -16.30 9.35 21.68
N TYR A 126 -17.54 9.66 21.33
CA TYR A 126 -17.93 11.02 20.93
C TYR A 126 -17.86 12.05 22.08
N ASP A 127 -17.90 11.59 23.32
CA ASP A 127 -17.77 12.41 24.53
C ASP A 127 -16.37 13.00 24.73
N LEU A 128 -15.38 12.52 23.98
CA LEU A 128 -13.98 12.94 24.08
C LEU A 128 -13.55 13.87 22.92
N LEU A 129 -14.50 14.32 22.08
CA LEU A 129 -14.21 15.16 20.90
C LEU A 129 -13.96 16.64 21.22
N CYS A 130 -14.02 17.03 22.48
CA CYS A 130 -13.71 18.40 22.93
C CYS A 130 -12.90 18.40 24.22
N LEU A 131 -12.36 19.57 24.56
CA LEU A 131 -11.53 19.76 25.74
C LEU A 131 -12.30 19.43 27.04
N GLU A 132 -13.55 19.87 27.14
CA GLU A 132 -14.41 19.63 28.31
C GLU A 132 -14.64 18.13 28.52
N GLY A 133 -14.86 17.41 27.43
CA GLY A 133 -15.01 15.97 27.38
C GLY A 133 -13.77 15.21 27.86
N LEU A 134 -12.61 15.54 27.28
CA LEU A 134 -11.31 14.97 27.63
C LEU A 134 -10.96 15.23 29.11
N VAL A 135 -11.06 16.47 29.56
CA VAL A 135 -10.76 16.85 30.95
C VAL A 135 -11.64 16.07 31.92
N ARG A 136 -12.94 16.02 31.66
CA ARG A 136 -13.88 15.29 32.52
C ARG A 136 -13.60 13.79 32.54
N GLY A 137 -13.38 13.18 31.37
CA GLY A 137 -13.03 11.77 31.26
C GLY A 137 -11.77 11.43 32.07
N LEU A 138 -10.70 12.20 31.89
CA LEU A 138 -9.43 12.00 32.60
C LEU A 138 -9.52 12.28 34.11
N GLN A 139 -10.30 13.28 34.53
CA GLN A 139 -10.50 13.59 35.95
C GLN A 139 -11.29 12.50 36.68
N VAL A 140 -12.34 11.95 36.05
CA VAL A 140 -13.08 10.81 36.60
C VAL A 140 -12.20 9.56 36.63
N PHE A 141 -11.40 9.33 35.58
CA PHE A 141 -10.47 8.20 35.51
C PHE A 141 -9.43 8.18 36.64
N LYS A 142 -8.93 9.36 37.04
CA LYS A 142 -7.99 9.53 38.17
C LYS A 142 -8.69 9.74 39.53
N ASN A 143 -10.01 9.54 39.63
CA ASN A 143 -10.81 9.73 40.84
C ASN A 143 -10.70 11.12 41.47
N LYS A 144 -10.40 12.16 40.68
CA LYS A 144 -10.34 13.56 41.16
C LYS A 144 -11.70 14.25 41.14
N MET A 145 -12.62 13.75 40.34
CA MET A 145 -13.96 14.29 40.14
C MET A 145 -14.96 13.14 40.09
N GLU A 146 -16.15 13.34 40.66
CA GLU A 146 -17.29 12.43 40.44
C GLU A 146 -17.97 12.74 39.10
N ALA A 147 -18.42 11.70 38.40
CA ALA A 147 -19.11 11.88 37.13
C ALA A 147 -20.40 12.73 37.32
N PRO A 148 -20.57 13.84 36.59
CA PRO A 148 -21.71 14.71 36.77
C PRO A 148 -23.00 14.04 36.28
N ARG A 149 -24.13 14.43 36.91
CA ARG A 149 -25.46 13.97 36.51
C ARG A 149 -26.13 15.03 35.64
N TYR A 150 -26.42 14.68 34.40
CA TYR A 150 -27.13 15.54 33.47
C TYR A 150 -28.63 15.44 33.73
N THR A 151 -29.28 16.58 33.91
CA THR A 151 -30.72 16.63 34.15
C THR A 151 -31.39 17.54 33.15
N ARG A 152 -32.55 17.09 32.65
CA ARG A 152 -33.43 17.96 31.89
C ARG A 152 -34.37 18.69 32.83
N VAL A 153 -34.60 19.97 32.56
CA VAL A 153 -35.49 20.84 33.34
C VAL A 153 -36.55 21.43 32.42
N SER A 154 -37.77 21.57 32.95
CA SER A 154 -38.79 22.39 32.30
C SER A 154 -38.48 23.87 32.51
N PRO A 155 -38.86 24.76 31.58
CA PRO A 155 -38.60 26.20 31.69
C PRO A 155 -39.26 26.82 32.93
N VAL A 156 -38.54 27.70 33.63
CA VAL A 156 -38.93 28.30 34.93
C VAL A 156 -40.08 29.31 34.80
N SER A 157 -40.24 29.94 33.62
CA SER A 157 -41.20 31.01 33.36
C SER A 157 -41.50 31.09 31.86
N GLY A 158 -42.37 30.21 31.34
CA GLY A 158 -42.85 30.31 29.95
C GLY A 158 -43.37 28.99 29.35
N GLU A 159 -43.97 29.09 28.16
CA GLU A 159 -44.27 27.93 27.32
C GLU A 159 -42.97 27.31 26.78
N ARG A 160 -42.96 25.99 26.60
CA ARG A 160 -41.82 25.27 26.03
C ARG A 160 -41.55 25.74 24.61
N GLN A 161 -40.28 25.86 24.24
CA GLN A 161 -39.92 26.12 22.85
C GLN A 161 -40.36 24.94 21.98
N LYS A 162 -41.09 25.23 20.89
CA LYS A 162 -41.66 24.22 20.00
C LYS A 162 -41.00 24.25 18.64
N LEU A 163 -40.64 23.09 18.10
CA LEU A 163 -40.19 22.89 16.72
C LEU A 163 -41.20 22.00 15.99
N ILE A 164 -41.89 22.54 15.01
CA ILE A 164 -42.97 21.87 14.26
C ILE A 164 -42.41 21.36 12.94
N ILE A 165 -42.48 20.05 12.70
CA ILE A 165 -42.02 19.40 11.48
C ILE A 165 -43.21 19.21 10.54
N THR A 166 -43.09 19.69 9.30
CA THR A 166 -44.13 19.56 8.27
C THR A 166 -43.94 18.34 7.37
N LYS A 167 -44.98 17.92 6.64
CA LYS A 167 -44.96 16.68 5.81
C LYS A 167 -43.97 16.75 4.67
N GLU A 168 -43.71 17.94 4.14
CA GLU A 168 -42.83 18.20 3.01
C GLU A 168 -41.37 17.85 3.33
N THR A 169 -41.00 17.84 4.61
CA THR A 169 -39.64 17.45 5.05
C THR A 169 -39.33 15.98 4.79
N ALA A 170 -40.33 15.10 4.68
CA ALA A 170 -40.14 13.66 4.52
C ALA A 170 -39.40 13.29 3.21
N GLU A 171 -39.54 14.09 2.16
CA GLU A 171 -38.89 13.87 0.86
C GLU A 171 -37.38 14.17 0.90
N VAL A 172 -36.96 15.02 1.84
CA VAL A 172 -35.59 15.49 1.93
C VAL A 172 -34.88 14.92 3.16
N ARG A 173 -35.40 15.24 4.35
CA ARG A 173 -34.84 14.94 5.67
C ARG A 173 -36.01 14.86 6.67
N PRO A 174 -36.49 13.64 6.99
CA PRO A 174 -37.76 13.45 7.71
C PRO A 174 -37.75 13.83 9.18
N HIS A 175 -36.58 14.06 9.80
CA HIS A 175 -36.47 14.14 11.25
C HIS A 175 -35.69 15.37 11.70
N ALA A 176 -36.11 15.95 12.82
CA ALA A 176 -35.38 16.98 13.53
C ALA A 176 -35.55 16.80 15.04
N VAL A 177 -34.54 17.18 15.81
CA VAL A 177 -34.58 17.24 17.28
C VAL A 177 -34.02 18.57 17.74
N ALA A 178 -34.44 19.08 18.90
CA ALA A 178 -33.97 20.37 19.41
C ALA A 178 -33.84 20.39 20.92
N ALA A 179 -33.04 21.32 21.44
CA ALA A 179 -32.85 21.58 22.87
C ALA A 179 -32.44 23.04 23.11
N VAL A 180 -32.55 23.49 24.36
CA VAL A 180 -32.12 24.84 24.76
C VAL A 180 -31.10 24.77 25.90
N LEU A 181 -30.02 25.52 25.78
CA LEU A 181 -29.07 25.81 26.87
C LEU A 181 -29.32 27.24 27.36
N ARG A 182 -29.69 27.40 28.63
CA ARG A 182 -29.99 28.71 29.25
C ARG A 182 -28.78 29.26 30.00
N ASN A 183 -28.59 30.57 29.88
CA ASN A 183 -27.58 31.33 30.62
C ASN A 183 -26.17 30.71 30.53
N ILE A 184 -25.75 30.33 29.32
CA ILE A 184 -24.38 29.87 29.07
C ILE A 184 -23.39 31.05 29.14
N THR A 185 -22.22 30.79 29.72
CA THR A 185 -21.14 31.78 29.78
C THR A 185 -20.05 31.48 28.75
N PHE A 186 -20.09 32.19 27.62
CA PHE A 186 -19.06 32.11 26.59
C PHE A 186 -17.85 32.99 26.91
N THR A 187 -16.68 32.36 26.97
CA THR A 187 -15.38 33.03 26.79
C THR A 187 -14.90 32.73 25.37
N GLN A 188 -13.92 33.47 24.86
CA GLN A 188 -13.35 33.21 23.53
C GLN A 188 -12.96 31.73 23.36
N GLN A 189 -12.27 31.17 24.36
CA GLN A 189 -11.82 29.77 24.35
C GLN A 189 -12.99 28.77 24.34
N ARG A 190 -14.05 29.02 25.13
CA ARG A 190 -15.22 28.15 25.18
C ARG A 190 -16.05 28.23 23.91
N TYR A 191 -16.14 29.42 23.32
CA TYR A 191 -16.82 29.63 22.05
C TYR A 191 -16.10 28.87 20.93
N ASP A 192 -14.76 28.98 20.87
CA ASP A 192 -13.96 28.24 19.88
C ASP A 192 -14.11 26.72 20.08
N SER A 193 -14.06 26.23 21.33
CA SER A 193 -14.33 24.81 21.67
C SER A 193 -15.72 24.35 21.25
N PHE A 194 -16.74 25.21 21.41
CA PHE A 194 -18.13 24.90 21.05
C PHE A 194 -18.31 24.71 19.53
N ILE A 195 -17.73 25.61 18.74
CA ILE A 195 -17.73 25.51 17.28
C ILE A 195 -16.89 24.31 16.82
N GLU A 196 -15.73 24.08 17.44
CA GLU A 196 -14.87 22.94 17.11
C GLU A 196 -15.59 21.60 17.37
N LEU A 197 -16.29 21.45 18.51
CA LEU A 197 -17.09 20.26 18.79
C LEU A 197 -18.16 20.04 17.71
N GLN A 198 -18.86 21.11 17.31
CA GLN A 198 -19.88 21.05 16.26
C GLN A 198 -19.28 20.54 14.94
N ASP A 199 -18.12 21.07 14.53
CA ASP A 199 -17.45 20.66 13.31
C ASP A 199 -16.89 19.23 13.38
N LYS A 200 -16.32 18.82 14.53
CA LYS A 200 -15.84 17.43 14.73
C LYS A 200 -16.97 16.43 14.66
N LEU A 201 -18.12 16.72 15.28
CA LEU A 201 -19.32 15.89 15.17
C LEU A 201 -19.85 15.85 13.73
N HIS A 202 -19.82 16.98 13.01
CA HIS A 202 -20.22 17.05 11.59
C HIS A 202 -19.36 16.18 10.69
N GLN A 203 -18.05 16.15 10.93
CA GLN A 203 -17.11 15.35 10.14
C GLN A 203 -17.22 13.86 10.44
N ASN A 204 -17.31 13.49 11.72
CA ASN A 204 -17.30 12.09 12.18
C ASN A 204 -18.70 11.44 12.15
N ILE A 205 -19.45 11.51 13.26
CA ILE A 205 -20.74 10.81 13.42
C ILE A 205 -21.79 11.21 12.37
N CYS A 206 -21.76 12.47 11.93
CA CYS A 206 -22.71 12.99 10.96
C CYS A 206 -22.33 12.66 9.50
N ARG A 207 -21.15 12.10 9.24
CA ARG A 207 -20.56 11.82 7.92
C ARG A 207 -20.62 13.03 6.99
N LYS A 208 -19.86 14.08 7.32
CA LYS A 208 -19.86 15.36 6.60
C LYS A 208 -21.27 15.90 6.42
N ARG A 209 -22.01 16.01 7.52
CA ARG A 209 -23.41 16.49 7.59
C ARG A 209 -24.46 15.68 6.81
N SER A 210 -24.08 14.57 6.16
CA SER A 210 -24.98 13.78 5.31
C SER A 210 -26.14 13.16 6.10
N LEU A 211 -25.85 12.64 7.30
CA LEU A 211 -26.83 11.97 8.15
C LEU A 211 -27.53 12.91 9.13
N VAL A 212 -26.77 13.83 9.74
CA VAL A 212 -27.24 14.80 10.74
C VAL A 212 -26.58 16.13 10.44
N ALA A 213 -27.32 17.23 10.51
CA ALA A 213 -26.77 18.59 10.47
C ALA A 213 -27.25 19.34 11.71
N ILE A 214 -26.29 19.98 12.38
CA ILE A 214 -26.50 20.70 13.62
C ILE A 214 -26.47 22.20 13.30
N GLY A 215 -27.53 22.89 13.68
CA GLY A 215 -27.55 24.33 13.79
C GLY A 215 -27.54 24.77 15.26
N THR A 216 -26.95 25.93 15.47
CA THR A 216 -26.82 26.58 16.76
C THR A 216 -27.24 28.03 16.56
N HIS A 217 -28.17 28.48 17.39
CA HIS A 217 -28.86 29.75 17.22
C HIS A 217 -28.90 30.53 18.53
N ASP A 218 -28.74 31.85 18.44
CA ASP A 218 -28.96 32.74 19.57
C ASP A 218 -30.47 32.90 19.83
N LEU A 219 -30.94 32.29 20.92
CA LEU A 219 -32.36 32.28 21.29
C LEU A 219 -32.87 33.69 21.63
N ASP A 220 -32.02 34.63 22.04
CA ASP A 220 -32.44 35.98 22.39
C ASP A 220 -32.79 36.84 21.16
N THR A 221 -32.37 36.39 19.97
CA THR A 221 -32.65 37.05 18.69
C THR A 221 -33.90 36.52 17.98
N ILE A 222 -34.42 35.36 18.40
CA ILE A 222 -35.48 34.63 17.71
C ILE A 222 -36.64 34.34 18.67
N SER A 223 -37.81 33.98 18.14
CA SER A 223 -39.04 33.86 18.92
C SER A 223 -39.91 32.69 18.45
N GLY A 224 -39.93 31.60 19.21
CA GLY A 224 -40.75 30.42 18.88
C GLY A 224 -42.26 30.71 18.81
N PRO A 225 -43.06 29.82 18.19
CA PRO A 225 -42.71 28.47 17.72
C PRO A 225 -41.94 28.45 16.40
N PHE A 226 -41.02 27.49 16.27
CA PHE A 226 -40.20 27.27 15.09
C PHE A 226 -40.84 26.25 14.14
N THR A 227 -40.69 26.42 12.84
CA THR A 227 -41.24 25.52 11.81
C THR A 227 -40.15 24.96 10.91
N TYR A 228 -39.98 23.65 10.91
CA TYR A 228 -39.11 22.91 9.98
C TYR A 228 -39.93 22.41 8.79
N THR A 229 -39.65 22.94 7.60
CA THR A 229 -40.38 22.64 6.36
C THR A 229 -39.44 22.51 5.18
N ALA A 230 -39.94 22.11 4.01
CA ALA A 230 -39.18 22.09 2.76
C ALA A 230 -39.92 22.91 1.70
N LYS A 231 -39.21 23.82 1.01
CA LYS A 231 -39.77 24.71 -0.01
C LYS A 231 -38.95 24.68 -1.31
N PRO A 232 -39.54 25.02 -2.46
CA PRO A 232 -38.77 25.21 -3.69
C PRO A 232 -37.63 26.22 -3.50
N PRO A 233 -36.46 26.01 -4.13
CA PRO A 233 -35.28 26.85 -3.91
C PRO A 233 -35.43 28.29 -4.40
N GLY A 234 -36.46 28.61 -5.19
CA GLY A 234 -36.82 29.98 -5.58
C GLY A 234 -37.52 30.79 -4.50
N ASP A 235 -38.20 30.13 -3.57
CA ASP A 235 -39.08 30.77 -2.56
C ASP A 235 -38.36 31.04 -1.24
N ILE A 236 -37.10 30.61 -1.12
CA ILE A 236 -36.29 30.74 0.08
C ILE A 236 -35.32 31.90 -0.15
N CYS A 237 -35.53 33.01 0.57
CA CYS A 237 -34.65 34.17 0.56
C CYS A 237 -34.22 34.49 1.99
N PHE A 238 -32.91 34.55 2.24
CA PHE A 238 -32.36 34.93 3.54
C PHE A 238 -30.91 35.40 3.43
N LYS A 239 -30.44 36.04 4.50
CA LYS A 239 -29.05 36.46 4.68
C LYS A 239 -28.24 35.31 5.30
N PRO A 240 -27.37 34.62 4.54
CA PRO A 240 -26.56 33.53 5.09
C PRO A 240 -25.40 34.08 5.93
N LEU A 241 -24.84 33.22 6.77
CA LEU A 241 -23.71 33.57 7.64
C LEU A 241 -22.55 34.19 6.85
N ASN A 242 -21.98 35.28 7.40
CA ASN A 242 -20.85 36.02 6.84
C ASN A 242 -21.09 36.67 5.46
N GLN A 243 -22.34 36.84 5.05
CA GLN A 243 -22.71 37.65 3.89
C GLN A 243 -23.49 38.89 4.31
N THR A 244 -23.46 39.94 3.49
CA THR A 244 -24.16 41.20 3.78
C THR A 244 -25.50 41.35 3.06
N LYS A 245 -25.68 40.64 1.95
CA LYS A 245 -26.88 40.70 1.10
C LYS A 245 -27.78 39.49 1.33
N ASP A 246 -29.06 39.67 1.04
CA ASP A 246 -30.02 38.57 0.94
C ASP A 246 -29.82 37.81 -0.37
N PHE A 247 -29.89 36.49 -0.29
CA PHE A 247 -29.76 35.60 -1.44
C PHE A 247 -30.90 34.61 -1.47
N THR A 248 -31.33 34.27 -2.67
CA THR A 248 -32.22 33.13 -2.90
C THR A 248 -31.44 31.81 -2.80
N ALA A 249 -32.05 30.72 -2.35
CA ALA A 249 -31.35 29.42 -2.23
C ALA A 249 -30.73 28.94 -3.56
N THR A 250 -31.38 29.22 -4.70
CA THR A 250 -30.81 28.96 -6.04
C THR A 250 -29.50 29.72 -6.28
N GLN A 251 -29.44 31.00 -5.88
CA GLN A 251 -28.24 31.84 -6.01
C GLN A 251 -27.14 31.38 -5.04
N LEU A 252 -27.52 30.93 -3.84
CA LEU A 252 -26.57 30.39 -2.85
C LEU A 252 -25.87 29.12 -3.34
N MET A 253 -26.59 28.22 -4.01
CA MET A 253 -25.97 27.02 -4.60
C MET A 253 -24.88 27.39 -5.60
N SER A 254 -25.14 28.36 -6.48
CA SER A 254 -24.15 28.83 -7.45
C SER A 254 -22.95 29.52 -6.77
N LEU A 255 -23.19 30.33 -5.74
CA LEU A 255 -22.15 31.03 -5.00
C LEU A 255 -21.22 30.06 -4.25
N TYR A 256 -21.78 29.05 -3.57
CA TYR A 256 -20.99 28.13 -2.76
C TYR A 256 -20.31 27.02 -3.57
N LYS A 257 -20.59 26.87 -4.88
CA LYS A 257 -19.82 25.99 -5.76
C LYS A 257 -18.34 26.40 -5.85
N THR A 258 -18.05 27.69 -5.69
CA THR A 258 -16.67 28.21 -5.65
C THR A 258 -16.05 28.20 -4.26
N ASP A 259 -16.84 27.99 -3.21
CA ASP A 259 -16.35 27.99 -1.82
C ASP A 259 -15.59 26.70 -1.50
N SER A 260 -14.44 26.81 -0.85
CA SER A 260 -13.58 25.65 -0.55
C SER A 260 -14.18 24.73 0.51
N HIS A 261 -14.92 25.28 1.47
CA HIS A 261 -15.48 24.51 2.58
C HIS A 261 -16.86 23.95 2.23
N LEU A 262 -17.77 24.81 1.78
CA LEU A 262 -19.19 24.48 1.61
C LEU A 262 -19.50 23.66 0.35
N ARG A 263 -18.65 23.71 -0.69
CA ARG A 263 -18.82 22.93 -1.93
C ARG A 263 -19.04 21.44 -1.67
N HIS A 264 -18.41 20.91 -0.62
CA HIS A 264 -18.47 19.50 -0.25
C HIS A 264 -19.87 19.07 0.23
N TYR A 265 -20.74 20.00 0.65
CA TYR A 265 -22.06 19.68 1.22
C TYR A 265 -23.22 19.93 0.24
N LEU A 266 -23.00 20.66 -0.87
CA LEU A 266 -24.07 21.06 -1.80
C LEU A 266 -24.79 19.87 -2.43
N HIS A 267 -24.03 18.84 -2.82
CA HIS A 267 -24.56 17.62 -3.44
C HIS A 267 -25.59 16.86 -2.58
N ILE A 268 -25.70 17.18 -1.28
CA ILE A 268 -26.67 16.53 -0.38
C ILE A 268 -28.11 16.94 -0.72
N VAL A 269 -28.30 18.17 -1.22
CA VAL A 269 -29.64 18.75 -1.47
C VAL A 269 -29.81 19.21 -2.92
N GLU A 270 -28.73 19.41 -3.68
CA GLU A 270 -28.75 19.98 -5.04
C GLU A 270 -29.71 19.26 -6.00
N ASP A 271 -29.84 17.94 -5.91
CA ASP A 271 -30.68 17.14 -6.81
C ASP A 271 -32.16 17.04 -6.38
N LYS A 272 -32.57 17.72 -5.29
CA LYS A 272 -33.91 17.59 -4.70
C LYS A 272 -34.86 18.72 -5.15
N PRO A 273 -36.18 18.43 -5.28
CA PRO A 273 -37.16 19.41 -5.75
C PRO A 273 -37.44 20.54 -4.74
N ALA A 274 -37.24 20.27 -3.45
CA ALA A 274 -37.43 21.22 -2.36
C ALA A 274 -36.23 21.17 -1.40
N TYR A 275 -35.91 22.32 -0.80
CA TYR A 275 -34.80 22.48 0.14
C TYR A 275 -35.36 22.65 1.55
N PRO A 276 -34.76 21.99 2.56
CA PRO A 276 -35.24 22.07 3.92
C PRO A 276 -34.80 23.40 4.55
N VAL A 277 -35.72 24.01 5.30
CA VAL A 277 -35.55 25.32 5.92
C VAL A 277 -36.24 25.36 7.28
N ILE A 278 -35.70 26.14 8.20
CA ILE A 278 -36.27 26.36 9.52
C ILE A 278 -36.67 27.83 9.64
N TYR A 279 -37.93 28.08 10.02
CA TYR A 279 -38.48 29.41 10.22
C TYR A 279 -38.79 29.69 11.69
N ASP A 280 -38.70 30.96 12.05
CA ASP A 280 -39.20 31.51 13.30
C ASP A 280 -40.68 31.92 13.23
N SER A 281 -41.31 32.28 14.35
CA SER A 281 -42.71 32.76 14.36
C SER A 281 -42.91 34.04 13.54
N ASN A 282 -41.87 34.87 13.44
CA ASN A 282 -41.84 36.08 12.60
C ASN A 282 -41.63 35.80 11.10
N GLY A 283 -41.54 34.52 10.70
CA GLY A 283 -41.25 34.14 9.31
C GLY A 283 -39.80 34.33 8.88
N ILE A 284 -38.89 34.59 9.83
CA ILE A 284 -37.44 34.73 9.57
C ILE A 284 -36.82 33.35 9.40
N VAL A 285 -35.95 33.19 8.40
CA VAL A 285 -35.19 31.94 8.18
C VAL A 285 -34.05 31.83 9.20
N LEU A 286 -34.05 30.76 9.98
CA LEU A 286 -32.98 30.43 10.93
C LEU A 286 -31.82 29.74 10.24
N SER A 287 -32.12 28.68 9.48
CA SER A 287 -31.12 27.90 8.78
C SER A 287 -31.69 27.24 7.54
N MET A 288 -30.80 26.92 6.60
CA MET A 288 -31.06 26.03 5.47
C MET A 288 -30.18 24.79 5.63
N PRO A 289 -30.64 23.78 6.40
CA PRO A 289 -29.88 22.55 6.58
C PRO A 289 -29.64 21.82 5.25
N PRO A 290 -28.52 21.09 5.06
CA PRO A 290 -27.32 21.00 5.89
C PRO A 290 -26.24 22.04 5.53
N ILE A 291 -26.59 23.08 4.79
CA ILE A 291 -25.61 23.94 4.11
C ILE A 291 -25.13 25.06 5.03
N ILE A 292 -26.02 25.98 5.41
CA ILE A 292 -25.62 27.19 6.14
C ILE A 292 -26.75 27.71 7.03
N ASN A 293 -26.35 28.39 8.11
CA ASN A 293 -27.25 29.10 9.02
C ASN A 293 -27.44 30.56 8.59
N GLY A 294 -28.50 31.19 9.05
CA GLY A 294 -28.79 32.61 8.84
C GLY A 294 -27.96 33.51 9.77
N ASP A 295 -27.55 34.67 9.24
CA ASP A 295 -26.76 35.67 9.97
C ASP A 295 -27.53 36.28 11.15
N HIS A 296 -28.86 36.35 11.05
CA HIS A 296 -29.74 36.89 12.10
C HIS A 296 -29.62 36.14 13.44
N SER A 297 -29.56 34.80 13.37
CA SER A 297 -29.51 33.91 14.53
C SER A 297 -28.08 33.55 14.96
N LYS A 298 -27.07 34.29 14.49
CA LYS A 298 -25.66 33.98 14.70
C LYS A 298 -25.30 34.06 16.18
N ILE A 299 -24.70 32.98 16.69
CA ILE A 299 -24.13 32.95 18.03
C ILE A 299 -22.88 33.86 18.12
N SER A 300 -22.75 34.55 19.25
CA SER A 300 -21.66 35.46 19.56
C SER A 300 -21.20 35.28 21.01
N LEU A 301 -20.10 35.94 21.38
CA LEU A 301 -19.62 35.93 22.77
C LEU A 301 -20.62 36.53 23.78
N LYS A 302 -21.61 37.31 23.31
CA LYS A 302 -22.64 37.92 24.15
C LYS A 302 -23.87 37.04 24.34
N THR A 303 -24.01 36.01 23.51
CA THR A 303 -25.15 35.10 23.52
C THR A 303 -25.24 34.40 24.87
N LYS A 304 -26.42 34.43 25.49
CA LYS A 304 -26.67 33.77 26.79
C LYS A 304 -27.53 32.53 26.66
N ASN A 305 -28.44 32.51 25.69
CA ASN A 305 -29.37 31.41 25.49
C ASN A 305 -29.15 30.84 24.10
N VAL A 306 -28.86 29.53 24.03
CA VAL A 306 -28.58 28.86 22.76
C VAL A 306 -29.69 27.86 22.46
N PHE A 307 -30.35 28.04 21.33
CA PHE A 307 -31.24 27.04 20.75
C PHE A 307 -30.42 26.16 19.79
N ILE A 308 -30.46 24.86 20.01
CA ILE A 308 -29.71 23.88 19.22
C ILE A 308 -30.72 23.00 18.51
N GLU A 309 -30.62 22.90 17.19
CA GLU A 309 -31.44 22.01 16.39
C GLU A 309 -30.59 21.08 15.52
N CYS A 310 -30.97 19.81 15.49
CA CYS A 310 -30.31 18.77 14.71
C CYS A 310 -31.31 18.20 13.72
N THR A 311 -31.12 18.47 12.42
CA THR A 311 -31.92 17.87 11.34
C THR A 311 -31.23 16.63 10.79
N ALA A 312 -31.98 15.57 10.47
CA ALA A 312 -31.39 14.29 10.17
C ALA A 312 -32.23 13.39 9.25
N THR A 313 -31.54 12.44 8.62
CA THR A 313 -32.14 11.26 8.00
C THR A 313 -32.29 10.10 9.00
N ASP A 314 -31.47 10.09 10.06
CA ASP A 314 -31.47 9.09 11.13
C ASP A 314 -31.74 9.75 12.48
N VAL A 315 -32.90 9.45 13.09
CA VAL A 315 -33.33 10.01 14.38
C VAL A 315 -32.35 9.65 15.48
N THR A 316 -31.86 8.40 15.53
CA THR A 316 -31.05 7.92 16.66
C THR A 316 -29.72 8.67 16.73
N LYS A 317 -29.09 8.91 15.58
CA LYS A 317 -27.88 9.73 15.50
C LYS A 317 -28.15 11.19 15.84
N ALA A 318 -29.29 11.73 15.40
CA ALA A 318 -29.68 13.10 15.73
C ALA A 318 -29.82 13.29 17.25
N LYS A 319 -30.45 12.32 17.94
CA LYS A 319 -30.56 12.30 19.40
C LYS A 319 -29.19 12.25 20.07
N ILE A 320 -28.32 11.33 19.66
CA ILE A 320 -26.97 11.20 20.22
C ILE A 320 -26.17 12.49 20.02
N VAL A 321 -26.23 13.10 18.84
CA VAL A 321 -25.51 14.35 18.54
C VAL A 321 -26.04 15.51 19.38
N LEU A 322 -27.36 15.63 19.52
CA LEU A 322 -28.00 16.63 20.38
C LEU A 322 -27.57 16.43 21.83
N ASP A 323 -27.72 15.21 22.35
CA ASP A 323 -27.35 14.83 23.71
C ASP A 323 -25.86 15.11 23.96
N MET A 324 -24.97 14.83 22.99
CA MET A 324 -23.54 15.12 23.13
C MET A 324 -23.28 16.62 23.24
N MET A 325 -23.84 17.44 22.34
CA MET A 325 -23.62 18.90 22.40
C MET A 325 -24.13 19.51 23.71
N VAL A 326 -25.34 19.14 24.15
CA VAL A 326 -25.92 19.70 25.36
C VAL A 326 -25.21 19.20 26.62
N THR A 327 -24.84 17.91 26.69
CA THR A 327 -24.16 17.37 27.87
C THR A 327 -22.77 17.97 28.04
N MET A 328 -21.99 18.14 26.97
CA MET A 328 -20.65 18.71 27.06
C MET A 328 -20.66 20.17 27.56
N PHE A 329 -21.58 21.00 27.06
CA PHE A 329 -21.59 22.46 27.35
C PHE A 329 -22.54 22.89 28.46
N SER A 330 -23.40 22.00 28.96
CA SER A 330 -24.25 22.27 30.13
C SER A 330 -23.47 22.61 31.40
N GLU A 331 -22.17 22.27 31.48
CA GLU A 331 -21.27 22.68 32.56
C GLU A 331 -21.14 24.20 32.71
N TYR A 332 -21.28 24.94 31.60
CA TYR A 332 -21.12 26.40 31.57
C TYR A 332 -22.42 27.18 31.72
N CYS A 333 -23.53 26.50 32.00
CA CYS A 333 -24.80 27.12 32.33
C CYS A 333 -24.82 27.63 33.77
N SER A 334 -25.64 28.64 34.06
CA SER A 334 -25.78 29.19 35.43
C SER A 334 -26.18 28.13 36.46
N GLN A 335 -27.00 27.15 36.04
CA GLN A 335 -27.24 25.91 36.76
C GLN A 335 -26.45 24.80 36.03
N PRO A 336 -25.31 24.37 36.56
CA PRO A 336 -24.45 23.40 35.87
C PRO A 336 -25.18 22.07 35.60
N PHE A 337 -24.91 21.46 34.45
CA PHE A 337 -25.44 20.15 34.03
C PHE A 337 -26.98 20.09 33.90
N THR A 338 -27.60 21.24 33.66
CA THR A 338 -29.02 21.35 33.36
C THR A 338 -29.24 21.72 31.89
N VAL A 339 -30.28 21.13 31.29
CA VAL A 339 -30.68 21.41 29.90
C VAL A 339 -32.18 21.68 29.86
N GLU A 340 -32.59 22.76 29.20
CA GLU A 340 -34.01 23.07 29.01
C GLU A 340 -34.60 22.20 27.89
N GLU A 341 -35.72 21.55 28.20
CA GLU A 341 -36.42 20.69 27.26
C GLU A 341 -37.17 21.47 26.17
N ALA A 342 -37.10 21.02 24.92
CA ALA A 342 -37.85 21.52 23.78
C ALA A 342 -38.85 20.47 23.29
N GLU A 343 -39.99 20.93 22.79
CA GLU A 343 -41.05 20.08 22.27
C GLU A 343 -40.96 20.04 20.74
N VAL A 344 -40.83 18.83 20.18
CA VAL A 344 -40.80 18.60 18.74
C VAL A 344 -42.12 17.95 18.32
N VAL A 345 -42.84 18.61 17.42
CA VAL A 345 -44.12 18.16 16.88
C VAL A 345 -43.88 17.52 15.51
N TYR A 346 -44.15 16.23 15.39
CA TYR A 346 -44.01 15.49 14.12
C TYR A 346 -45.23 15.70 13.21
N PRO A 347 -45.12 15.40 11.89
CA PRO A 347 -46.22 15.55 10.95
C PRO A 347 -47.47 14.70 11.28
N ASP A 348 -47.29 13.64 12.05
CA ASP A 348 -48.35 12.75 12.55
C ASP A 348 -49.13 13.34 13.74
N GLY A 349 -48.77 14.55 14.20
CA GLY A 349 -49.33 15.17 15.40
C GLY A 349 -48.75 14.63 16.72
N LYS A 350 -47.80 13.68 16.66
CA LYS A 350 -47.08 13.19 17.84
C LYS A 350 -46.10 14.24 18.33
N THR A 351 -46.12 14.50 19.62
CA THR A 351 -45.17 15.40 20.28
C THR A 351 -44.14 14.59 21.06
N CYS A 352 -42.87 14.92 20.90
CA CYS A 352 -41.76 14.31 21.62
C CYS A 352 -40.94 15.40 22.30
N ILE A 353 -40.43 15.10 23.49
CA ILE A 353 -39.66 16.03 24.31
C ILE A 353 -38.19 15.66 24.20
N TYR A 354 -37.37 16.64 23.84
CA TYR A 354 -35.92 16.51 23.69
C TYR A 354 -35.18 17.55 24.55
N PRO A 355 -33.94 17.29 25.00
CA PRO A 355 -33.22 16.02 24.87
C PRO A 355 -33.84 14.92 25.75
N GLU A 356 -33.64 13.66 25.37
CA GLU A 356 -34.15 12.53 26.15
C GLU A 356 -33.26 12.25 27.37
N LEU A 357 -31.94 12.44 27.25
CA LEU A 357 -30.94 12.19 28.29
C LEU A 357 -31.17 10.85 29.01
N ALA A 358 -31.34 9.79 28.23
CA ALA A 358 -31.70 8.48 28.75
C ALA A 358 -30.52 7.84 29.52
N TYR A 359 -30.70 7.64 30.83
CA TYR A 359 -29.84 6.80 31.65
C TYR A 359 -30.32 5.36 31.55
N ARG A 360 -29.50 4.48 30.95
CA ARG A 360 -29.81 3.05 30.82
C ARG A 360 -29.21 2.30 31.99
N THR A 361 -29.91 1.29 32.50
CA THR A 361 -29.35 0.39 33.51
C THR A 361 -29.21 -1.01 32.94
N GLU A 362 -28.03 -1.60 33.13
CA GLU A 362 -27.74 -2.98 32.75
C GLU A 362 -27.22 -3.76 33.95
N LYS A 363 -27.58 -5.04 34.02
CA LYS A 363 -27.14 -5.96 35.07
C LYS A 363 -26.19 -6.98 34.49
N LEU A 364 -25.04 -7.16 35.13
CA LEU A 364 -23.98 -8.05 34.69
C LEU A 364 -23.39 -8.79 35.90
N SER A 365 -22.86 -10.00 35.66
CA SER A 365 -22.12 -10.75 36.67
C SER A 365 -20.64 -10.37 36.67
N SER A 366 -20.05 -10.15 37.85
CA SER A 366 -18.61 -9.91 38.00
C SER A 366 -17.77 -11.11 37.53
N GLU A 367 -18.27 -12.34 37.66
CA GLU A 367 -17.63 -13.55 37.12
C GLU A 367 -17.45 -13.47 35.60
N PHE A 368 -18.42 -12.87 34.89
CA PHE A 368 -18.32 -12.68 33.45
C PHE A 368 -17.15 -11.76 33.08
N ILE A 369 -16.98 -10.64 33.78
CA ILE A 369 -15.86 -9.72 33.56
C ILE A 369 -14.53 -10.41 33.87
N ASN A 370 -14.41 -11.01 35.06
CA ASN A 370 -13.19 -11.73 35.48
C ASN A 370 -12.77 -12.78 34.45
N ARG A 371 -13.70 -13.63 34.00
CA ARG A 371 -13.41 -14.68 33.01
C ARG A 371 -13.05 -14.14 31.63
N LYS A 372 -13.63 -13.01 31.22
CA LYS A 372 -13.40 -12.42 29.89
C LYS A 372 -12.09 -11.63 29.82
N VAL A 373 -11.83 -10.81 30.83
CA VAL A 373 -10.60 -10.01 30.93
C VAL A 373 -9.42 -10.90 31.33
N GLY A 374 -9.65 -11.95 32.12
CA GLY A 374 -8.58 -12.82 32.64
C GLY A 374 -8.02 -12.33 33.98
N ILE A 375 -8.82 -11.61 34.76
CA ILE A 375 -8.48 -11.10 36.10
C ILE A 375 -9.30 -11.82 37.17
N ASN A 376 -8.95 -11.63 38.44
CA ASN A 376 -9.66 -12.21 39.58
C ASN A 376 -9.85 -11.15 40.68
N GLU A 377 -10.76 -10.21 40.43
CA GLU A 377 -11.03 -9.08 41.32
C GLU A 377 -12.43 -9.19 41.96
N SER A 378 -12.61 -8.52 43.11
CA SER A 378 -13.90 -8.51 43.82
C SER A 378 -14.94 -7.65 43.10
N THR A 379 -16.22 -7.92 43.33
CA THR A 379 -17.34 -7.17 42.73
C THR A 379 -17.27 -5.67 43.07
N GLU A 380 -16.86 -5.30 44.29
CA GLU A 380 -16.70 -3.91 44.71
C GLU A 380 -15.57 -3.21 43.95
N LYS A 381 -14.44 -3.90 43.75
CA LYS A 381 -13.33 -3.33 43.00
C LYS A 381 -13.68 -3.16 41.53
N ILE A 382 -14.40 -4.11 40.93
CA ILE A 382 -14.93 -3.98 39.56
C ILE A 382 -15.91 -2.81 39.45
N ALA A 383 -16.77 -2.60 40.45
CA ALA A 383 -17.66 -1.44 40.49
C ALA A 383 -16.90 -0.11 40.51
N GLN A 384 -15.80 -0.03 41.29
CA GLN A 384 -14.92 1.13 41.35
C GLN A 384 -14.22 1.38 40.00
N LEU A 385 -13.73 0.31 39.37
CA LEU A 385 -13.08 0.36 38.06
C LEU A 385 -14.03 0.91 36.98
N LEU A 386 -15.26 0.42 36.92
CA LEU A 386 -16.27 0.91 35.98
C LEU A 386 -16.68 2.37 36.28
N THR A 387 -16.77 2.73 37.56
CA THR A 387 -17.10 4.11 37.96
C THR A 387 -16.02 5.10 37.50
N ARG A 388 -14.74 4.69 37.46
CA ARG A 388 -13.63 5.47 36.87
C ARG A 388 -13.79 5.71 35.37
N MET A 389 -14.57 4.89 34.66
CA MET A 389 -14.88 5.06 33.23
C MET A 389 -16.21 5.80 32.98
N CYS A 390 -16.68 6.55 33.98
CA CYS A 390 -17.97 7.25 33.97
C CYS A 390 -19.20 6.30 33.96
N LEU A 391 -19.02 4.99 34.19
CA LEU A 391 -20.11 4.03 34.31
C LEU A 391 -20.40 3.79 35.80
N ARG A 392 -21.31 4.58 36.37
CA ARG A 392 -21.63 4.48 37.79
C ARG A 392 -22.17 3.08 38.09
N SER A 393 -21.42 2.35 38.91
CA SER A 393 -21.68 0.93 39.15
C SER A 393 -21.85 0.64 40.64
N GLN A 394 -22.79 -0.22 40.98
CA GLN A 394 -23.04 -0.64 42.37
C GLN A 394 -23.23 -2.15 42.45
N ALA A 395 -22.69 -2.75 43.51
CA ALA A 395 -22.96 -4.14 43.84
C ALA A 395 -24.39 -4.24 44.42
N THR A 396 -25.19 -5.18 43.93
CA THR A 396 -26.59 -5.34 44.38
C THR A 396 -26.71 -6.02 45.74
N GLY A 397 -25.60 -6.52 46.32
CA GLY A 397 -25.55 -7.24 47.58
C GLY A 397 -26.06 -8.68 47.52
N VAL A 398 -26.50 -9.15 46.34
CA VAL A 398 -27.00 -10.50 46.10
C VAL A 398 -26.05 -11.23 45.15
N GLY A 399 -25.10 -12.00 45.70
CA GLY A 399 -24.13 -12.78 44.94
C GLY A 399 -23.15 -11.92 44.14
N ASP A 400 -22.84 -12.36 42.92
CA ASP A 400 -21.84 -11.75 42.02
C ASP A 400 -22.46 -10.77 41.01
N GLU A 401 -23.60 -10.17 41.31
CA GLU A 401 -24.31 -9.25 40.41
C GLU A 401 -23.91 -7.78 40.62
N LEU A 402 -23.72 -7.10 39.51
CA LEU A 402 -23.38 -5.69 39.39
C LEU A 402 -24.46 -4.98 38.58
N GLU A 403 -24.94 -3.85 39.09
CA GLU A 403 -25.81 -2.94 38.36
C GLU A 403 -24.98 -1.75 37.85
N VAL A 404 -25.01 -1.52 36.55
CA VAL A 404 -24.24 -0.49 35.85
C VAL A 404 -25.21 0.52 35.24
N GLU A 405 -25.07 1.78 35.64
CA GLU A 405 -25.80 2.91 35.07
C GLU A 405 -24.96 3.52 33.94
N ILE A 406 -25.49 3.45 32.71
CA ILE A 406 -24.87 3.96 31.50
C ILE A 406 -25.37 5.40 31.28
N PRO A 407 -24.48 6.41 31.31
CA PRO A 407 -24.86 7.80 31.10
C PRO A 407 -25.17 8.08 29.62
N PRO A 408 -25.95 9.14 29.32
CA PRO A 408 -26.28 9.53 27.94
C PRO A 408 -25.06 9.92 27.10
N THR A 409 -23.94 10.29 27.75
CA THR A 409 -22.67 10.56 27.06
C THR A 409 -22.04 9.30 26.46
N ARG A 410 -22.30 8.12 27.03
CA ARG A 410 -21.73 6.82 26.61
C ARG A 410 -22.68 6.08 25.68
N SER A 411 -22.85 6.64 24.47
CA SER A 411 -23.68 6.03 23.42
C SER A 411 -23.05 4.79 22.77
N ASP A 412 -21.77 4.55 23.02
CA ASP A 412 -20.98 3.41 22.55
C ASP A 412 -21.33 2.11 23.27
N VAL A 413 -21.84 2.17 24.50
CA VAL A 413 -22.20 0.99 25.29
C VAL A 413 -23.52 0.40 24.78
N ILE A 414 -23.41 -0.66 23.97
CA ILE A 414 -24.54 -1.37 23.36
C ILE A 414 -24.67 -2.81 23.83
N HIS A 415 -23.61 -3.36 24.41
CA HIS A 415 -23.54 -4.73 24.88
C HIS A 415 -22.70 -4.84 26.17
N ALA A 416 -22.93 -5.90 26.94
CA ALA A 416 -22.13 -6.25 28.13
C ALA A 416 -20.61 -6.40 27.86
N CYS A 417 -20.20 -6.51 26.59
CA CYS A 417 -18.79 -6.56 26.23
C CYS A 417 -18.13 -5.18 26.31
N ASP A 418 -18.86 -4.10 26.07
CA ASP A 418 -18.33 -2.73 26.13
C ASP A 418 -18.07 -2.33 27.59
N ILE A 419 -18.95 -2.78 28.51
CA ILE A 419 -18.72 -2.67 29.96
C ILE A 419 -17.46 -3.45 30.38
N MET A 420 -17.26 -4.64 29.81
CA MET A 420 -16.08 -5.47 30.09
C MET A 420 -14.78 -4.83 29.56
N GLU A 421 -14.84 -4.17 28.40
CA GLU A 421 -13.75 -3.38 27.85
C GLU A 421 -13.36 -2.23 28.79
N ASP A 422 -14.32 -1.43 29.24
CA ASP A 422 -14.07 -0.33 30.18
C ASP A 422 -13.50 -0.82 31.52
N ALA A 423 -13.96 -1.98 32.01
CA ALA A 423 -13.38 -2.60 33.20
C ALA A 423 -11.91 -2.99 32.99
N ALA A 424 -11.54 -3.43 31.79
CA ALA A 424 -10.17 -3.78 31.46
C ALA A 424 -9.28 -2.53 31.26
N ILE A 425 -9.79 -1.47 30.63
CA ILE A 425 -9.06 -0.19 30.46
C ILE A 425 -8.77 0.42 31.83
N SER A 426 -9.78 0.52 32.70
CA SER A 426 -9.59 1.04 34.07
C SER A 426 -8.68 0.20 34.95
N TYR A 427 -8.62 -1.11 34.72
CA TYR A 427 -7.64 -1.99 35.36
C TYR A 427 -6.22 -1.75 34.84
N GLY A 428 -6.09 -1.34 33.58
CA GLY A 428 -4.84 -1.19 32.86
C GLY A 428 -4.43 -2.51 32.20
N PHE A 429 -4.32 -2.53 30.87
CA PHE A 429 -4.00 -3.75 30.13
C PHE A 429 -2.66 -4.36 30.54
N ASN A 430 -1.66 -3.53 30.84
CA ASN A 430 -0.34 -3.97 31.29
C ASN A 430 -0.34 -4.68 32.65
N ASN A 431 -1.40 -4.52 33.45
CA ASN A 431 -1.54 -5.21 34.73
C ASN A 431 -2.13 -6.63 34.58
N ILE A 432 -2.66 -6.96 33.39
CA ILE A 432 -3.26 -8.28 33.14
C ILE A 432 -2.14 -9.31 32.98
N THR A 433 -2.19 -10.37 33.77
CA THR A 433 -1.17 -11.44 33.69
C THR A 433 -1.29 -12.18 32.35
N HIS A 434 -0.21 -12.20 31.59
CA HIS A 434 -0.16 -12.93 30.32
C HIS A 434 -0.33 -14.45 30.58
N THR A 435 -1.26 -15.08 29.86
CA THR A 435 -1.49 -16.52 29.93
C THR A 435 -1.44 -17.15 28.55
N THR A 436 -0.99 -18.40 28.46
CA THR A 436 -0.98 -19.16 27.21
C THR A 436 -2.23 -20.05 27.12
N PRO A 437 -2.94 -20.04 25.97
CA PRO A 437 -4.13 -20.88 25.80
C PRO A 437 -3.73 -22.35 25.80
N ARG A 438 -4.35 -23.15 26.67
CA ARG A 438 -4.06 -24.59 26.83
C ARG A 438 -4.73 -25.46 25.76
N THR A 439 -4.50 -25.13 24.49
CA THR A 439 -5.07 -25.84 23.34
C THR A 439 -3.99 -26.34 22.40
N TYR A 440 -3.84 -27.66 22.29
CA TYR A 440 -2.92 -28.27 21.33
C TYR A 440 -3.55 -28.27 19.93
N THR A 441 -2.86 -27.67 18.95
CA THR A 441 -3.27 -27.66 17.55
C THR A 441 -2.12 -28.15 16.67
N VAL A 442 -2.44 -28.98 15.67
CA VAL A 442 -1.46 -29.44 14.67
C VAL A 442 -1.60 -28.55 13.44
N ALA A 443 -0.56 -27.78 13.13
CA ALA A 443 -0.53 -26.93 11.95
C ALA A 443 -0.40 -27.76 10.67
N ASN A 444 -1.03 -27.31 9.59
CA ASN A 444 -0.86 -27.86 8.25
C ASN A 444 -0.58 -26.72 7.28
N GLN A 445 0.41 -26.89 6.41
CA GLN A 445 0.67 -25.95 5.33
C GLN A 445 -0.39 -26.12 4.23
N PHE A 446 -0.77 -25.02 3.57
CA PHE A 446 -1.60 -25.09 2.39
C PHE A 446 -0.77 -25.69 1.23
N PRO A 447 -1.19 -26.80 0.59
CA PRO A 447 -0.36 -27.51 -0.40
C PRO A 447 0.16 -26.61 -1.53
N LEU A 448 -0.64 -25.66 -2.02
CA LEU A 448 -0.23 -24.71 -3.06
C LEU A 448 0.94 -23.82 -2.61
N ASN A 449 0.87 -23.30 -1.39
CA ASN A 449 1.94 -22.45 -0.84
C ASN A 449 3.19 -23.26 -0.58
N LYS A 450 3.06 -24.50 -0.09
CA LYS A 450 4.20 -25.40 0.10
C LYS A 450 4.91 -25.68 -1.23
N LEU A 451 4.16 -26.01 -2.29
CA LEU A 451 4.73 -26.23 -3.62
C LEU A 451 5.40 -24.96 -4.16
N THR A 452 4.73 -23.82 -4.03
CA THR A 452 5.27 -22.52 -4.46
C THR A 452 6.61 -22.23 -3.78
N GLU A 453 6.72 -22.49 -2.48
CA GLU A 453 7.93 -22.22 -1.72
C GLU A 453 9.10 -23.10 -2.14
N LEU A 454 8.84 -24.37 -2.44
CA LEU A 454 9.86 -25.28 -2.99
C LEU A 454 10.35 -24.77 -4.36
N LEU A 455 9.42 -24.39 -5.24
CA LEU A 455 9.77 -23.84 -6.55
C LEU A 455 10.59 -22.55 -6.44
N ARG A 456 10.27 -21.65 -5.50
CA ARG A 456 11.07 -20.42 -5.29
C ARG A 456 12.53 -20.74 -4.97
N GLN A 457 12.77 -21.67 -4.05
CA GLN A 457 14.12 -22.07 -3.65
C GLN A 457 14.90 -22.64 -4.83
N ASP A 458 14.24 -23.48 -5.65
CA ASP A 458 14.88 -24.09 -6.81
C ASP A 458 15.14 -23.10 -7.96
N LEU A 459 14.23 -22.15 -8.21
CA LEU A 459 14.44 -21.10 -9.22
C LEU A 459 15.56 -20.13 -8.79
N ALA A 460 15.64 -19.82 -7.49
CA ALA A 460 16.77 -19.09 -6.92
C ALA A 460 18.09 -19.87 -7.10
N ALA A 461 18.07 -21.18 -6.86
CA ALA A 461 19.23 -22.05 -7.09
C ALA A 461 19.63 -22.14 -8.58
N ALA A 462 18.68 -21.95 -9.51
CA ALA A 462 18.94 -21.84 -10.94
C ALA A 462 19.53 -20.47 -11.37
N GLY A 463 19.76 -19.56 -10.41
CA GLY A 463 20.36 -18.24 -10.63
C GLY A 463 19.37 -17.19 -11.15
N PHE A 464 18.07 -17.39 -10.94
CA PHE A 464 17.06 -16.36 -11.16
C PHE A 464 16.77 -15.60 -9.86
N THR A 465 16.49 -14.31 -9.95
CA THR A 465 16.17 -13.46 -8.81
C THR A 465 14.66 -13.24 -8.71
N GLU A 466 14.08 -13.44 -7.53
CA GLU A 466 12.64 -13.23 -7.35
C GLU A 466 12.32 -11.73 -7.34
N ALA A 467 11.26 -11.35 -8.05
CA ALA A 467 10.70 -10.00 -8.07
C ALA A 467 9.33 -10.00 -7.38
N LEU A 468 8.95 -8.85 -6.80
CA LEU A 468 7.65 -8.63 -6.18
C LEU A 468 6.97 -7.45 -6.85
N ASN A 469 6.02 -7.76 -7.75
CA ASN A 469 5.31 -6.76 -8.52
C ASN A 469 3.92 -6.46 -7.94
N PHE A 470 3.36 -5.30 -8.27
CA PHE A 470 1.99 -4.95 -7.88
C PHE A 470 0.96 -5.88 -8.52
N ALA A 471 -0.11 -6.16 -7.77
CA ALA A 471 -1.24 -6.93 -8.28
C ALA A 471 -2.17 -6.11 -9.19
N LEU A 472 -2.06 -4.78 -9.13
CA LEU A 472 -2.85 -3.85 -9.93
C LEU A 472 -1.96 -3.22 -11.01
N CYS A 473 -2.53 -3.04 -12.19
CA CYS A 473 -1.88 -2.48 -13.37
C CYS A 473 -2.87 -1.69 -14.22
N SER A 474 -2.36 -0.95 -15.20
CA SER A 474 -3.19 -0.26 -16.18
C SER A 474 -3.74 -1.25 -17.21
N GLN A 475 -4.81 -0.85 -17.92
CA GLN A 475 -5.37 -1.69 -18.99
C GLN A 475 -4.38 -1.91 -20.13
N GLU A 476 -3.59 -0.88 -20.46
CA GLU A 476 -2.57 -0.93 -21.51
C GLU A 476 -1.48 -1.98 -21.21
N ASP A 477 -1.12 -2.21 -19.94
CA ASP A 477 -0.03 -3.11 -19.57
C ASP A 477 -0.34 -4.57 -19.89
N ILE A 478 -1.60 -4.99 -19.72
CA ILE A 478 -2.01 -6.37 -19.97
C ILE A 478 -2.61 -6.58 -21.36
N ALA A 479 -2.96 -5.49 -22.07
CA ALA A 479 -3.60 -5.53 -23.38
C ALA A 479 -2.70 -4.92 -24.46
N ASP A 480 -2.75 -3.59 -24.61
CA ASP A 480 -2.16 -2.88 -25.75
C ASP A 480 -0.65 -3.09 -25.84
N LYS A 481 0.09 -3.03 -24.72
CA LYS A 481 1.54 -3.26 -24.70
C LYS A 481 1.91 -4.70 -25.04
N LEU A 482 1.02 -5.67 -24.81
CA LEU A 482 1.21 -7.08 -25.19
C LEU A 482 0.63 -7.42 -26.58
N GLY A 483 0.09 -6.43 -27.30
CA GLY A 483 -0.51 -6.60 -28.62
C GLY A 483 -1.87 -7.31 -28.60
N LYS A 484 -2.58 -7.28 -27.46
CA LYS A 484 -3.87 -7.96 -27.26
C LYS A 484 -4.98 -6.95 -27.02
N LYS A 485 -6.22 -7.30 -27.39
CA LYS A 485 -7.38 -6.45 -27.09
C LYS A 485 -7.90 -6.73 -25.68
N ILE A 486 -8.19 -5.68 -24.92
CA ILE A 486 -8.70 -5.81 -23.55
C ILE A 486 -10.02 -6.62 -23.48
N SER A 487 -10.86 -6.56 -24.51
CA SER A 487 -12.12 -7.31 -24.60
C SER A 487 -11.94 -8.83 -24.71
N GLU A 488 -10.78 -9.29 -25.18
CA GLU A 488 -10.46 -10.71 -25.31
C GLU A 488 -9.90 -11.28 -23.99
N ILE A 489 -9.47 -10.40 -23.08
CA ILE A 489 -8.86 -10.76 -21.82
C ILE A 489 -9.93 -10.77 -20.72
N LYS A 490 -9.94 -11.84 -19.91
CA LYS A 490 -10.82 -11.98 -18.75
C LYS A 490 -10.37 -11.15 -17.54
N ALA A 491 -10.09 -9.85 -17.74
CA ALA A 491 -9.48 -8.97 -16.74
C ALA A 491 -10.50 -8.27 -15.83
N VAL A 492 -10.26 -8.22 -14.52
CA VAL A 492 -11.17 -7.57 -13.55
C VAL A 492 -10.88 -6.06 -13.46
N GLN A 493 -11.90 -5.23 -13.68
CA GLN A 493 -11.80 -3.77 -13.67
C GLN A 493 -12.19 -3.16 -12.32
N ILE A 494 -11.44 -2.15 -11.90
CA ILE A 494 -11.70 -1.36 -10.69
C ILE A 494 -12.55 -0.14 -11.07
N SER A 495 -13.62 0.12 -10.31
CA SER A 495 -14.59 1.18 -10.63
C SER A 495 -13.98 2.59 -10.59
N ASN A 496 -13.34 2.96 -9.47
CA ASN A 496 -12.86 4.32 -9.21
C ASN A 496 -11.36 4.32 -8.84
N PRO A 497 -10.46 4.01 -9.80
CA PRO A 497 -9.03 4.00 -9.54
C PRO A 497 -8.50 5.43 -9.35
N LYS A 498 -7.60 5.62 -8.38
CA LYS A 498 -6.97 6.93 -8.14
C LYS A 498 -5.94 7.30 -9.22
N THR A 499 -5.27 6.29 -9.77
CA THR A 499 -4.21 6.42 -10.78
C THR A 499 -4.48 5.45 -11.92
N ALA A 500 -4.02 5.77 -13.13
CA ALA A 500 -4.15 4.89 -14.31
C ALA A 500 -3.54 3.49 -14.08
N ASP A 501 -2.49 3.38 -13.27
CA ASP A 501 -1.85 2.11 -12.92
C ASP A 501 -2.72 1.18 -12.06
N PHE A 502 -3.87 1.64 -11.55
CA PHE A 502 -4.76 0.82 -10.72
C PHE A 502 -6.11 0.53 -11.38
N GLN A 503 -6.18 0.55 -12.71
CA GLN A 503 -7.43 0.31 -13.44
C GLN A 503 -7.88 -1.16 -13.38
N VAL A 504 -6.94 -2.11 -13.39
CA VAL A 504 -7.22 -3.54 -13.56
C VAL A 504 -6.33 -4.40 -12.67
N ALA A 505 -6.87 -5.52 -12.20
CA ALA A 505 -6.06 -6.56 -11.57
C ALA A 505 -5.30 -7.39 -12.60
N ARG A 506 -4.01 -7.66 -12.36
CA ARG A 506 -3.12 -8.37 -13.28
C ARG A 506 -3.66 -9.73 -13.69
N THR A 507 -3.59 -10.02 -14.99
CA THR A 507 -3.99 -11.30 -15.59
C THR A 507 -2.80 -12.19 -15.94
N THR A 508 -1.61 -11.59 -16.01
CA THR A 508 -0.30 -12.21 -16.28
C THR A 508 0.74 -11.49 -15.41
N LEU A 509 1.82 -12.19 -15.05
CA LEU A 509 2.93 -11.61 -14.28
C LEU A 509 3.97 -10.93 -15.18
N LEU A 510 3.93 -11.18 -16.50
CA LEU A 510 4.92 -10.69 -17.45
C LEU A 510 5.08 -9.16 -17.47
N PRO A 511 4.00 -8.34 -17.52
CA PRO A 511 4.14 -6.88 -17.55
C PRO A 511 4.86 -6.31 -16.33
N GLY A 512 4.62 -6.89 -15.15
CA GLY A 512 5.30 -6.49 -13.91
C GLY A 512 6.80 -6.75 -14.00
N LEU A 513 7.20 -7.93 -14.48
CA LEU A 513 8.61 -8.27 -14.68
C LEU A 513 9.29 -7.37 -15.72
N LEU A 514 8.60 -7.04 -16.82
CA LEU A 514 9.13 -6.14 -17.86
C LEU A 514 9.32 -4.72 -17.35
N LYS A 515 8.37 -4.18 -16.58
CA LYS A 515 8.52 -2.89 -15.89
C LYS A 515 9.69 -2.90 -14.91
N THR A 516 9.89 -4.02 -14.19
CA THR A 516 11.02 -4.18 -13.28
C THR A 516 12.35 -4.18 -14.03
N ILE A 517 12.45 -4.82 -15.21
CA ILE A 517 13.63 -4.71 -16.07
C ILE A 517 13.82 -3.26 -16.54
N ALA A 518 12.74 -2.59 -16.96
CA ALA A 518 12.79 -1.21 -17.44
C ALA A 518 13.27 -0.22 -16.37
N ALA A 519 12.93 -0.45 -15.09
CA ALA A 519 13.44 0.33 -13.97
C ALA A 519 14.92 0.01 -13.63
N ASN A 520 15.38 -1.20 -13.93
CA ASN A 520 16.71 -1.71 -13.57
C ASN A 520 17.70 -1.79 -14.74
N ARG A 521 17.56 -0.93 -15.77
CA ARG A 521 18.44 -0.95 -16.97
C ARG A 521 19.94 -0.78 -16.67
N LYS A 522 20.28 -0.19 -15.53
CA LYS A 522 21.68 0.03 -15.09
C LYS A 522 22.36 -1.24 -14.57
N MET A 523 21.58 -2.28 -14.28
CA MET A 523 22.10 -3.52 -13.68
C MET A 523 22.90 -4.34 -14.71
N PRO A 524 23.92 -5.10 -14.26
CA PRO A 524 24.74 -5.91 -15.14
C PRO A 524 23.91 -7.01 -15.81
N LEU A 525 24.20 -7.24 -17.09
CA LEU A 525 23.59 -8.31 -17.89
C LEU A 525 24.31 -9.64 -17.64
N PRO A 526 23.62 -10.79 -17.73
CA PRO A 526 22.19 -10.96 -18.04
C PRO A 526 21.27 -10.77 -16.83
N LEU A 527 20.10 -10.14 -17.04
CA LEU A 527 19.05 -10.07 -16.02
C LEU A 527 18.15 -11.30 -16.09
N LYS A 528 18.04 -12.02 -14.97
CA LYS A 528 17.24 -13.23 -14.80
C LYS A 528 16.26 -13.00 -13.67
N LEU A 529 15.01 -12.71 -14.00
CA LEU A 529 13.97 -12.43 -12.99
C LEU A 529 12.89 -13.49 -13.04
N PHE A 530 12.30 -13.80 -11.89
CA PHE A 530 11.11 -14.63 -11.82
C PHE A 530 10.15 -14.11 -10.75
N GLU A 531 8.87 -14.48 -10.85
CA GLU A 531 7.87 -14.24 -9.83
C GLU A 531 6.91 -15.43 -9.78
N ILE A 532 6.56 -15.89 -8.58
CA ILE A 532 5.51 -16.90 -8.38
C ILE A 532 4.39 -16.34 -7.52
N SER A 533 3.29 -15.99 -8.17
CA SER A 533 2.26 -15.10 -7.64
C SER A 533 0.87 -15.37 -8.22
N ASP A 534 -0.16 -14.84 -7.56
CA ASP A 534 -1.54 -14.94 -8.05
C ASP A 534 -1.81 -13.92 -9.17
N VAL A 535 -2.54 -14.37 -10.19
CA VAL A 535 -3.21 -13.53 -11.19
C VAL A 535 -4.73 -13.67 -11.05
N VAL A 536 -5.47 -12.62 -11.40
CA VAL A 536 -6.93 -12.58 -11.26
C VAL A 536 -7.59 -12.70 -12.64
N MET A 537 -8.56 -13.60 -12.76
CA MET A 537 -9.34 -13.77 -13.98
C MET A 537 -10.84 -13.81 -13.67
N LYS A 538 -11.68 -13.24 -14.55
CA LYS A 538 -13.13 -13.39 -14.46
C LYS A 538 -13.53 -14.86 -14.62
N ASP A 539 -14.39 -15.32 -13.73
CA ASP A 539 -14.94 -16.68 -13.74
C ASP A 539 -16.34 -16.67 -13.13
N GLU A 540 -17.36 -16.76 -13.99
CA GLU A 540 -18.78 -16.79 -13.59
C GLU A 540 -19.17 -18.04 -12.79
N SER A 541 -18.33 -19.09 -12.80
CA SER A 541 -18.58 -20.30 -12.00
C SER A 541 -18.30 -20.11 -10.51
N LYS A 542 -17.63 -19.00 -10.13
CA LYS A 542 -17.27 -18.67 -8.75
C LYS A 542 -18.26 -17.68 -8.14
N ASP A 543 -18.40 -17.75 -6.83
CA ASP A 543 -19.32 -16.92 -6.04
C ASP A 543 -19.03 -15.42 -6.14
N VAL A 544 -17.76 -15.03 -6.21
CA VAL A 544 -17.32 -13.64 -6.38
C VAL A 544 -17.24 -13.19 -7.85
N GLY A 545 -17.48 -14.08 -8.82
CA GLY A 545 -17.37 -13.79 -10.26
C GLY A 545 -15.94 -13.68 -10.79
N ALA A 546 -14.94 -13.98 -9.97
CA ALA A 546 -13.52 -14.00 -10.32
C ALA A 546 -12.80 -15.15 -9.61
N ARG A 547 -11.63 -15.54 -10.14
CA ARG A 547 -10.74 -16.53 -9.53
C ARG A 547 -9.29 -16.06 -9.55
N ASN A 548 -8.54 -16.49 -8.54
CA ASN A 548 -7.09 -16.41 -8.56
C ASN A 548 -6.52 -17.67 -9.23
N SER A 549 -5.37 -17.52 -9.87
CA SER A 549 -4.56 -18.61 -10.43
C SER A 549 -3.10 -18.36 -10.08
N ARG A 550 -2.44 -19.31 -9.42
CA ARG A 550 -1.01 -19.20 -9.08
C ARG A 550 -0.16 -19.43 -10.34
N ARG A 551 0.51 -18.37 -10.82
CA ARG A 551 1.39 -18.40 -11.99
C ARG A 551 2.85 -18.34 -11.54
N LEU A 552 3.71 -19.08 -12.23
CA LEU A 552 5.15 -18.89 -12.23
C LEU A 552 5.52 -18.21 -13.53
N CYS A 553 6.13 -17.04 -13.47
CA CYS A 553 6.65 -16.33 -14.62
C CYS A 553 8.14 -16.06 -14.45
N ALA A 554 8.92 -16.26 -15.51
CA ALA A 554 10.34 -15.99 -15.54
C ALA A 554 10.73 -15.27 -16.84
N VAL A 555 11.71 -14.38 -16.76
CA VAL A 555 12.21 -13.59 -17.88
C VAL A 555 13.74 -13.63 -17.90
N TYR A 556 14.30 -13.70 -19.10
CA TYR A 556 15.73 -13.62 -19.37
C TYR A 556 15.98 -12.45 -20.32
N TYR A 557 16.80 -11.49 -19.91
CA TYR A 557 17.08 -10.26 -20.65
C TYR A 557 18.59 -10.07 -20.83
N ASN A 558 19.04 -10.08 -22.08
CA ASN A 558 20.45 -10.00 -22.45
C ASN A 558 20.59 -9.57 -23.92
N LYS A 559 21.82 -9.34 -24.40
CA LYS A 559 22.13 -9.06 -25.82
C LYS A 559 21.57 -10.11 -26.78
N SER A 560 21.53 -11.37 -26.34
CA SER A 560 20.84 -12.47 -27.01
C SER A 560 19.58 -12.86 -26.25
N PRO A 561 18.48 -13.25 -26.93
CA PRO A 561 17.20 -13.57 -26.27
C PRO A 561 17.29 -14.73 -25.27
N GLY A 562 18.19 -15.70 -25.47
CA GLY A 562 18.37 -16.84 -24.55
C GLY A 562 17.14 -17.77 -24.48
N PHE A 563 16.54 -18.08 -25.63
CA PHE A 563 15.37 -18.98 -25.70
C PHE A 563 15.68 -20.36 -25.11
N GLU A 564 16.88 -20.87 -25.40
CA GLU A 564 17.44 -22.11 -24.86
C GLU A 564 17.59 -22.10 -23.34
N VAL A 565 17.86 -20.94 -22.73
CA VAL A 565 18.00 -20.80 -21.27
C VAL A 565 16.64 -20.90 -20.60
N ILE A 566 15.63 -20.20 -21.15
CA ILE A 566 14.26 -20.26 -20.65
C ILE A 566 13.63 -21.65 -20.89
N HIS A 567 13.93 -22.28 -22.02
CA HIS A 567 13.55 -23.67 -22.26
C HIS A 567 14.19 -24.61 -21.22
N GLY A 568 15.49 -24.46 -20.96
CA GLY A 568 16.17 -25.23 -19.91
C GLY A 568 15.60 -24.99 -18.50
N LEU A 569 15.14 -23.77 -18.20
CA LEU A 569 14.44 -23.46 -16.95
C LEU A 569 13.11 -24.21 -16.84
N LEU A 570 12.34 -24.27 -17.93
CA LEU A 570 11.12 -25.05 -17.99
C LEU A 570 11.40 -26.54 -17.76
N ASP A 571 12.38 -27.11 -18.47
CA ASP A 571 12.77 -28.52 -18.33
C ASP A 571 13.20 -28.84 -16.89
N ARG A 572 13.97 -27.93 -16.28
CA ARG A 572 14.38 -28.04 -14.87
C ARG A 572 13.17 -27.98 -13.93
N THR A 573 12.23 -27.08 -14.17
CA THR A 573 10.99 -26.97 -13.38
C THR A 573 10.15 -28.23 -13.49
N MET A 574 9.99 -28.79 -14.69
CA MET A 574 9.27 -30.05 -14.91
C MET A 574 9.96 -31.25 -14.26
N GLN A 575 11.30 -31.27 -14.28
CA GLN A 575 12.08 -32.29 -13.57
C GLN A 575 11.84 -32.25 -12.06
N LEU A 576 11.80 -31.06 -11.45
CA LEU A 576 11.52 -30.87 -10.02
C LEU A 576 10.09 -31.28 -9.65
N LEU A 577 9.15 -31.09 -10.57
CA LEU A 577 7.76 -31.51 -10.44
C LEU A 577 7.55 -33.00 -10.78
N GLU A 578 8.63 -33.74 -11.10
CA GLU A 578 8.62 -35.14 -11.51
C GLU A 578 7.74 -35.43 -12.75
N VAL A 579 7.60 -34.44 -13.65
CA VAL A 579 6.84 -34.58 -14.90
C VAL A 579 7.80 -34.94 -16.04
N LYS A 580 7.61 -36.13 -16.62
CA LYS A 580 8.47 -36.62 -17.71
C LYS A 580 8.18 -35.89 -19.03
N PRO A 581 9.18 -35.69 -19.90
CA PRO A 581 8.94 -35.20 -21.26
C PRO A 581 8.29 -36.31 -22.10
N ALA A 582 6.98 -36.23 -22.33
CA ALA A 582 6.21 -37.19 -23.12
C ALA A 582 4.91 -36.56 -23.64
N ARG A 583 4.46 -36.96 -24.83
CA ARG A 583 3.23 -36.42 -25.43
C ARG A 583 1.96 -36.85 -24.69
N ASP A 584 1.88 -38.11 -24.25
CA ASP A 584 0.66 -38.68 -23.66
C ASP A 584 0.66 -38.65 -22.13
N GLU A 585 1.72 -39.12 -21.47
CA GLU A 585 1.82 -39.25 -20.00
C GLU A 585 2.81 -38.26 -19.36
N GLY A 586 2.99 -37.08 -19.96
CA GLY A 586 3.99 -36.10 -19.50
C GLY A 586 3.72 -34.68 -19.94
N TYR A 587 4.79 -33.88 -20.04
CA TYR A 587 4.75 -32.57 -20.68
C TYR A 587 5.36 -32.62 -22.09
N HIS A 588 4.81 -31.81 -22.98
CA HIS A 588 5.41 -31.53 -24.28
C HIS A 588 5.17 -30.07 -24.67
N ILE A 589 5.96 -29.61 -25.62
CA ILE A 589 5.94 -28.24 -26.12
C ILE A 589 5.49 -28.29 -27.58
N GLN A 590 4.53 -27.45 -27.94
CA GLN A 590 4.01 -27.33 -29.31
C GLN A 590 4.19 -25.91 -29.81
N ALA A 591 4.73 -25.75 -31.03
CA ALA A 591 4.86 -24.44 -31.66
C ALA A 591 3.47 -23.77 -31.76
N ALA A 592 3.40 -22.50 -31.34
CA ALA A 592 2.17 -21.73 -31.31
C ALA A 592 2.48 -20.28 -31.69
N ASP A 593 1.49 -19.56 -32.21
CA ASP A 593 1.60 -18.14 -32.52
C ASP A 593 0.80 -17.32 -31.50
N ASP A 594 1.43 -16.27 -30.95
CA ASP A 594 0.83 -15.33 -30.01
C ASP A 594 1.43 -13.94 -30.25
N SER A 595 0.59 -12.90 -30.27
CA SER A 595 0.96 -11.51 -30.56
C SER A 595 2.02 -10.93 -29.62
N THR A 596 2.17 -11.49 -28.42
CA THR A 596 3.16 -11.09 -27.42
C THR A 596 4.57 -11.58 -27.78
N PHE A 597 4.69 -12.61 -28.63
CA PHE A 597 5.96 -13.28 -28.94
C PHE A 597 6.34 -13.14 -30.41
N PHE A 598 7.63 -13.34 -30.70
CA PHE A 598 8.15 -13.33 -32.06
C PHE A 598 7.71 -14.59 -32.83
N PRO A 599 7.16 -14.45 -34.07
CA PRO A 599 6.69 -15.58 -34.86
C PRO A 599 7.75 -16.67 -35.07
N GLY A 600 7.35 -17.94 -34.92
CA GLY A 600 8.28 -19.08 -35.02
C GLY A 600 9.23 -19.26 -33.83
N ARG A 601 9.18 -18.38 -32.81
CA ARG A 601 9.94 -18.46 -31.56
C ARG A 601 9.03 -18.41 -30.32
N CYS A 602 7.86 -19.01 -30.44
CA CYS A 602 6.87 -19.18 -29.37
C CYS A 602 6.38 -20.63 -29.34
N ALA A 603 6.12 -21.13 -28.13
CA ALA A 603 5.52 -22.42 -27.95
C ALA A 603 4.57 -22.45 -26.75
N GLU A 604 3.56 -23.30 -26.86
CA GLU A 604 2.58 -23.59 -25.81
C GLU A 604 2.96 -24.88 -25.09
N ILE A 605 2.81 -24.87 -23.77
CA ILE A 605 3.22 -25.94 -22.88
C ILE A 605 1.98 -26.75 -22.52
N PHE A 606 1.99 -28.03 -22.88
CA PHE A 606 0.93 -28.96 -22.56
C PHE A 606 1.40 -29.96 -21.51
N VAL A 607 0.59 -30.17 -20.48
CA VAL A 607 0.80 -31.20 -19.45
C VAL A 607 -0.46 -32.06 -19.39
N HIS A 608 -0.31 -33.37 -19.61
CA HIS A 608 -1.46 -34.31 -19.65
C HIS A 608 -2.61 -33.84 -20.57
N GLY A 609 -2.27 -33.29 -21.73
CA GLY A 609 -3.24 -32.78 -22.71
C GLY A 609 -3.93 -31.46 -22.36
N LYS A 610 -3.52 -30.76 -21.28
CA LYS A 610 -4.02 -29.42 -20.93
C LYS A 610 -2.92 -28.37 -21.12
N SER A 611 -3.28 -27.25 -21.73
CA SER A 611 -2.39 -26.08 -21.80
C SER A 611 -2.20 -25.52 -20.39
N VAL A 612 -0.95 -25.42 -19.95
CA VAL A 612 -0.56 -24.88 -18.64
C VAL A 612 0.11 -23.52 -18.76
N GLY A 613 0.64 -23.16 -19.93
CA GLY A 613 1.41 -21.94 -20.09
C GLY A 613 2.05 -21.76 -21.46
N ARG A 614 2.84 -20.71 -21.61
CA ARG A 614 3.55 -20.36 -22.85
C ARG A 614 5.00 -19.99 -22.54
N LEU A 615 5.88 -20.27 -23.49
CA LEU A 615 7.26 -19.80 -23.49
C LEU A 615 7.64 -19.24 -24.86
N GLY A 616 8.51 -18.24 -24.90
CA GLY A 616 8.90 -17.64 -26.18
C GLY A 616 9.83 -16.44 -26.04
N VAL A 617 10.34 -16.00 -27.18
CA VAL A 617 11.04 -14.71 -27.33
C VAL A 617 9.99 -13.62 -27.51
N LEU A 618 10.07 -12.54 -26.75
CA LEU A 618 9.11 -11.43 -26.84
C LEU A 618 9.21 -10.72 -28.20
N HIS A 619 8.06 -10.27 -28.71
CA HIS A 619 8.01 -9.51 -29.95
C HIS A 619 8.72 -8.16 -29.80
N PRO A 620 9.51 -7.69 -30.79
CA PRO A 620 10.19 -6.39 -30.73
C PRO A 620 9.26 -5.22 -30.38
N ASP A 621 8.04 -5.21 -30.92
CA ASP A 621 7.02 -4.21 -30.57
C ASP A 621 6.68 -4.17 -29.07
N VAL A 622 6.58 -5.33 -28.42
CA VAL A 622 6.30 -5.41 -26.97
C VAL A 622 7.48 -4.86 -26.19
N ILE A 623 8.70 -5.27 -26.56
CA ILE A 623 9.94 -4.79 -25.96
C ILE A 623 10.01 -3.25 -26.05
N ASN A 624 9.74 -2.68 -27.23
CA ASN A 624 9.73 -1.24 -27.46
C ASN A 624 8.61 -0.52 -26.68
N ARG A 625 7.40 -1.10 -26.59
CA ARG A 625 6.27 -0.54 -25.81
C ARG A 625 6.51 -0.55 -24.30
N PHE A 626 7.36 -1.45 -23.80
CA PHE A 626 7.86 -1.46 -22.43
C PHE A 626 9.20 -0.71 -22.29
N GLU A 627 9.62 0.02 -23.33
CA GLU A 627 10.83 0.83 -23.40
C GLU A 627 12.13 0.04 -23.15
N LEU A 628 12.14 -1.24 -23.47
CA LEU A 628 13.31 -2.10 -23.37
C LEU A 628 14.12 -2.01 -24.67
N THR A 629 15.43 -2.23 -24.58
CA THR A 629 16.37 -2.09 -25.72
C THR A 629 16.88 -3.43 -26.24
N MET A 630 16.94 -4.44 -25.39
CA MET A 630 17.53 -5.74 -25.71
C MET A 630 16.47 -6.83 -25.83
N PRO A 631 16.77 -7.94 -26.53
CA PRO A 631 15.83 -9.05 -26.66
C PRO A 631 15.58 -9.73 -25.29
N CYS A 632 14.36 -10.24 -25.13
CA CYS A 632 13.91 -10.89 -23.91
C CYS A 632 13.20 -12.20 -24.22
N SER A 633 13.49 -13.27 -23.47
CA SER A 633 12.68 -14.48 -23.48
C SER A 633 11.87 -14.58 -22.18
N ALA A 634 10.65 -15.09 -22.28
CA ALA A 634 9.75 -15.25 -21.15
C ALA A 634 9.15 -16.66 -21.10
N LEU A 635 8.83 -17.10 -19.89
CA LEU A 635 8.10 -18.32 -19.56
C LEU A 635 7.02 -17.96 -18.56
N GLU A 636 5.77 -18.37 -18.79
CA GLU A 636 4.69 -18.26 -17.82
C GLU A 636 3.86 -19.55 -17.78
N ILE A 637 3.73 -20.16 -16.61
CA ILE A 637 2.96 -21.40 -16.38
C ILE A 637 2.03 -21.30 -15.18
N ASP A 638 0.86 -21.97 -15.25
CA ASP A 638 -0.03 -22.22 -14.13
C ASP A 638 0.54 -23.33 -13.25
N VAL A 639 0.75 -23.05 -11.96
CA VAL A 639 1.33 -24.01 -11.01
C VAL A 639 0.25 -24.94 -10.43
N GLU A 640 -1.02 -24.52 -10.45
CA GLU A 640 -2.11 -25.28 -9.81
C GLU A 640 -2.33 -26.70 -10.36
N PRO A 641 -2.24 -26.94 -11.68
CA PRO A 641 -2.40 -28.28 -12.25
C PRO A 641 -1.41 -29.32 -11.69
N PHE A 642 -0.26 -28.90 -11.17
CA PHE A 642 0.79 -29.81 -10.68
C PHE A 642 0.56 -30.32 -9.25
N LEU A 643 -0.39 -29.75 -8.50
CA LEU A 643 -0.67 -30.14 -7.11
C LEU A 643 -1.27 -31.54 -6.93
N GLY A 644 -1.88 -32.11 -7.98
CA GLY A 644 -2.54 -33.42 -7.91
C GLY A 644 -1.60 -34.62 -8.10
N HIS A 645 -0.45 -34.42 -8.75
CA HIS A 645 0.41 -35.52 -9.20
C HIS A 645 1.42 -36.01 -8.14
N THR A 646 1.78 -35.14 -7.20
CA THR A 646 2.81 -35.40 -6.17
C THR A 646 2.26 -36.06 -4.89
N ALA A 647 0.94 -36.21 -4.73
CA ALA A 647 0.38 -36.74 -3.48
C ALA A 647 -0.13 -38.19 -3.53
N GLU A 648 -0.61 -38.68 -4.68
CA GLU A 648 -1.19 -40.04 -4.76
C GLU A 648 -0.24 -41.10 -5.36
N THR A 649 0.77 -40.71 -6.15
CA THR A 649 1.65 -41.66 -6.86
C THR A 649 2.84 -42.15 -6.02
N LEU A 650 3.25 -41.40 -4.99
CA LEU A 650 4.50 -41.63 -4.24
C LEU A 650 4.45 -42.71 -3.14
N LEU A 651 3.35 -43.48 -3.02
CA LEU A 651 3.24 -44.53 -1.99
C LEU A 651 3.39 -45.97 -2.51
N THR A 652 3.54 -46.20 -3.81
CA THR A 652 3.72 -47.56 -4.34
C THR A 652 4.53 -47.58 -5.63
N HIS A 653 5.86 -47.55 -5.53
CA HIS A 653 6.69 -48.18 -6.56
C HIS A 653 7.83 -48.95 -5.89
N GLU A 654 7.78 -50.28 -5.99
CA GLU A 654 8.93 -51.15 -5.77
C GLU A 654 9.95 -50.87 -6.88
N VAL A 655 11.20 -50.63 -6.50
CA VAL A 655 12.32 -50.44 -7.43
C VAL A 655 12.64 -51.80 -8.06
N PRO A 656 12.48 -52.00 -9.39
CA PRO A 656 12.98 -53.20 -10.04
C PRO A 656 14.50 -53.14 -10.08
N MET A 657 15.18 -54.19 -9.61
CA MET A 657 16.61 -54.33 -9.80
C MET A 657 16.91 -54.54 -11.29
N GLN A 658 17.81 -53.69 -11.81
CA GLN A 658 18.57 -53.76 -13.06
C GLN A 658 18.14 -54.82 -14.10
N GLU A 659 17.54 -54.36 -15.20
CA GLU A 659 17.75 -54.98 -16.51
C GLU A 659 18.65 -54.08 -17.35
N VAL A 660 19.79 -54.62 -17.77
CA VAL A 660 20.68 -53.99 -18.75
C VAL A 660 20.04 -54.18 -20.12
N ILE A 661 19.57 -53.09 -20.72
CA ILE A 661 19.07 -53.11 -22.10
C ILE A 661 20.22 -52.68 -23.02
N GLU A 662 20.73 -53.61 -23.82
CA GLU A 662 21.67 -53.31 -24.91
C GLU A 662 20.92 -52.56 -26.04
N HIS A 663 21.30 -51.32 -26.30
CA HIS A 663 20.84 -50.60 -27.49
C HIS A 663 21.68 -51.01 -28.71
N LYS A 664 21.05 -51.72 -29.66
CA LYS A 664 21.52 -51.84 -31.04
C LYS A 664 20.98 -50.67 -31.86
N PHE A 665 21.86 -49.86 -32.44
CA PHE A 665 21.47 -48.82 -33.39
C PHE A 665 21.18 -49.44 -34.76
N PRO A 666 20.03 -49.16 -35.40
CA PRO A 666 19.81 -49.49 -36.80
C PRO A 666 20.45 -48.44 -37.71
N THR A 667 21.37 -48.87 -38.56
CA THR A 667 21.85 -48.12 -39.72
C THR A 667 20.83 -48.24 -40.85
N GLN A 668 20.23 -47.13 -41.29
CA GLN A 668 19.67 -47.03 -42.64
C GLN A 668 19.99 -45.67 -43.26
N ASN A 669 20.49 -45.80 -44.48
CA ASN A 669 20.89 -44.79 -45.44
C ASN A 669 19.66 -44.29 -46.23
N GLU A 670 19.83 -43.14 -46.88
CA GLU A 670 19.02 -42.55 -47.98
C GLU A 670 17.79 -41.67 -47.62
N SER A 671 18.00 -40.36 -47.65
CA SER A 671 17.55 -39.51 -48.78
C SER A 671 18.09 -38.08 -48.61
N ARG A 672 19.06 -37.72 -49.46
CA ARG A 672 19.62 -36.37 -49.58
C ARG A 672 18.71 -35.52 -50.48
N GLN A 673 18.28 -34.37 -49.97
CA GLN A 673 18.08 -33.16 -50.79
C GLN A 673 18.86 -32.03 -50.11
N ALA A 674 19.82 -31.46 -50.84
CA ALA A 674 20.58 -30.29 -50.42
C ALA A 674 19.68 -29.03 -50.45
N PRO A 675 20.03 -28.00 -49.67
CA PRO A 675 20.50 -26.80 -50.37
C PRO A 675 21.66 -26.05 -49.69
N ALA A 676 22.40 -25.38 -50.58
CA ALA A 676 23.10 -24.10 -50.46
C ALA A 676 24.28 -23.92 -49.48
N SER A 677 25.42 -23.61 -50.10
CA SER A 677 26.74 -23.21 -49.61
C SER A 677 26.83 -21.78 -49.04
N CYS A 678 27.63 -21.59 -47.97
CA CYS A 678 28.79 -20.66 -47.82
C CYS A 678 29.06 -20.34 -46.33
N PRO A 679 30.26 -19.85 -45.90
CA PRO A 679 31.53 -19.71 -46.61
C PRO A 679 32.75 -20.34 -45.88
N THR A 680 33.88 -20.22 -46.58
CA THR A 680 35.27 -20.67 -46.45
C THR A 680 36.06 -20.35 -45.15
N SER A 681 36.86 -21.36 -44.74
CA SER A 681 38.31 -21.34 -44.43
C SER A 681 38.92 -20.23 -43.53
N THR A 682 39.39 -20.62 -42.34
CA THR A 682 40.48 -19.94 -41.62
C THR A 682 41.72 -20.85 -41.54
N LYS A 683 42.83 -20.44 -42.17
CA LYS A 683 44.14 -21.11 -42.07
C LYS A 683 44.82 -20.64 -40.77
N THR A 684 45.12 -21.54 -39.83
CA THR A 684 46.03 -21.28 -38.71
C THR A 684 47.43 -21.76 -39.07
N VAL A 685 48.38 -20.83 -39.18
CA VAL A 685 49.80 -21.13 -39.45
C VAL A 685 50.58 -20.93 -38.16
N PHE A 686 51.22 -21.98 -37.67
CA PHE A 686 52.23 -21.89 -36.62
C PHE A 686 53.61 -21.94 -37.29
N GLY A 687 54.54 -21.07 -36.88
CA GLY A 687 55.90 -21.02 -37.43
C GLY A 687 56.75 -22.24 -37.09
N ASP A 688 58.06 -22.15 -37.28
CA ASP A 688 59.00 -23.25 -37.03
C ASP A 688 59.00 -23.70 -35.55
N MET A 689 58.64 -24.97 -35.34
CA MET A 689 58.40 -25.60 -34.02
C MET A 689 59.67 -25.85 -33.20
N SER A 690 60.84 -25.49 -33.75
CA SER A 690 62.10 -25.45 -33.00
C SER A 690 62.30 -24.14 -32.22
N THR A 691 61.43 -23.14 -32.37
CA THR A 691 61.58 -21.83 -31.70
C THR A 691 60.74 -21.72 -30.42
N PRO A 692 61.27 -21.10 -29.33
CA PRO A 692 60.52 -20.89 -28.09
C PRO A 692 59.23 -20.07 -28.26
N ALA A 693 59.21 -19.15 -29.24
CA ALA A 693 58.04 -18.33 -29.55
C ALA A 693 56.90 -19.14 -30.18
N ALA A 694 57.21 -20.09 -31.07
CA ALA A 694 56.20 -20.98 -31.67
C ALA A 694 55.61 -21.94 -30.63
N LEU A 695 56.43 -22.46 -29.71
CA LEU A 695 55.98 -23.31 -28.61
C LEU A 695 55.06 -22.56 -27.64
N LYS A 696 55.33 -21.27 -27.39
CA LYS A 696 54.45 -20.41 -26.57
C LYS A 696 53.12 -20.12 -27.27
N ALA A 697 53.14 -19.78 -28.55
CA ALA A 697 51.92 -19.55 -29.33
C ALA A 697 51.02 -20.81 -29.41
N LEU A 698 51.64 -22.00 -29.44
CA LEU A 698 50.91 -23.27 -29.37
C LEU A 698 50.36 -23.56 -27.98
N ASP A 699 51.08 -23.21 -26.90
CA ASP A 699 50.59 -23.31 -25.52
C ASP A 699 49.38 -22.40 -25.29
N ASP A 700 49.44 -21.15 -25.77
CA ASP A 700 48.33 -20.19 -25.71
C ASP A 700 47.13 -20.68 -26.53
N PHE A 701 47.35 -21.30 -27.69
CA PHE A 701 46.26 -21.89 -28.51
C PHE A 701 45.59 -23.09 -27.81
N LEU A 702 46.36 -23.89 -27.08
CA LEU A 702 45.89 -25.07 -26.34
C LEU A 702 45.31 -24.72 -24.96
N ALA A 703 45.29 -23.44 -24.59
CA ALA A 703 44.55 -22.96 -23.42
C ALA A 703 43.05 -23.16 -23.62
N ASP A 704 42.54 -22.75 -24.79
CA ASP A 704 41.10 -22.78 -25.12
C ASP A 704 40.66 -24.01 -25.93
N LYS A 705 41.60 -24.80 -26.44
CA LYS A 705 41.33 -25.97 -27.30
C LYS A 705 42.01 -27.24 -26.78
N SER A 706 41.27 -28.34 -26.85
CA SER A 706 41.78 -29.65 -26.40
C SER A 706 42.60 -30.39 -27.47
N TYR A 707 42.39 -30.08 -28.75
CA TYR A 707 43.03 -30.68 -29.93
C TYR A 707 43.23 -29.64 -31.03
N MET A 708 44.06 -29.94 -32.02
CA MET A 708 44.33 -29.07 -33.17
C MET A 708 43.09 -28.88 -34.07
N GLU A 709 42.24 -29.90 -34.20
CA GLU A 709 40.97 -29.84 -34.93
C GLU A 709 39.85 -30.55 -34.15
N GLY A 710 38.76 -29.84 -33.84
CA GLY A 710 37.57 -30.40 -33.21
C GLY A 710 37.72 -30.76 -31.72
N PHE A 711 36.96 -31.77 -31.27
CA PHE A 711 36.83 -32.17 -29.86
C PHE A 711 37.40 -33.58 -29.57
N SER A 712 38.07 -34.20 -30.54
CA SER A 712 38.69 -35.53 -30.43
C SER A 712 40.06 -35.57 -31.12
N ALA A 713 40.96 -36.45 -30.67
CA ALA A 713 42.28 -36.60 -31.29
C ALA A 713 42.17 -36.91 -32.80
N SER A 714 42.96 -36.20 -33.61
CA SER A 714 42.92 -36.27 -35.07
C SER A 714 44.31 -36.49 -35.67
N GLN A 715 44.38 -36.75 -36.98
CA GLN A 715 45.66 -36.86 -37.68
C GLN A 715 46.47 -35.56 -37.68
N ALA A 716 45.83 -34.39 -37.50
CA ALA A 716 46.51 -33.11 -37.36
C ALA A 716 47.29 -33.02 -36.04
N ASP A 717 46.76 -33.60 -34.96
CA ASP A 717 47.46 -33.66 -33.66
C ASP A 717 48.70 -34.55 -33.73
N VAL A 718 48.63 -35.66 -34.49
CA VAL A 718 49.77 -36.56 -34.69
C VAL A 718 50.88 -35.85 -35.50
N ALA A 719 50.53 -35.15 -36.57
CA ALA A 719 51.48 -34.39 -37.37
C ALA A 719 52.16 -33.27 -36.56
N MET A 720 51.40 -32.58 -35.70
CA MET A 720 51.94 -31.55 -34.83
C MET A 720 52.82 -32.12 -33.71
N PHE A 721 52.46 -33.30 -33.19
CA PHE A 721 53.26 -34.00 -32.18
C PHE A 721 54.62 -34.45 -32.75
N ASP A 722 54.65 -34.97 -33.98
CA ASP A 722 55.89 -35.42 -34.61
C ASP A 722 56.81 -34.25 -35.03
N ALA A 723 56.26 -33.03 -35.16
CA ALA A 723 57.03 -31.82 -35.43
C ALA A 723 57.74 -31.23 -34.19
N ILE A 724 57.43 -31.71 -32.97
CA ILE A 724 58.06 -31.26 -31.73
C ILE A 724 59.21 -32.22 -31.38
N PRO A 725 60.49 -31.76 -31.35
CA PRO A 725 61.65 -32.64 -31.23
C PRO A 725 61.87 -33.24 -29.83
N SER A 726 61.38 -32.61 -28.76
CA SER A 726 61.53 -33.11 -27.39
C SER A 726 60.39 -32.65 -26.46
N ALA A 727 60.22 -33.33 -25.33
CA ALA A 727 59.13 -33.02 -24.40
C ALA A 727 59.24 -31.57 -23.88
N PRO A 728 58.16 -30.78 -23.92
CA PRO A 728 58.15 -29.38 -23.50
C PRO A 728 58.37 -29.22 -21.98
N SER A 729 58.89 -28.06 -21.56
CA SER A 729 59.17 -27.76 -20.14
C SER A 729 57.89 -27.66 -19.30
N ALA A 730 58.01 -27.84 -17.98
CA ALA A 730 56.88 -27.72 -17.04
C ALA A 730 56.24 -26.32 -16.97
N THR A 731 56.91 -25.31 -17.55
CA THR A 731 56.43 -23.92 -17.67
C THR A 731 55.31 -23.76 -18.72
N LEU A 732 55.21 -24.66 -19.70
CA LEU A 732 54.19 -24.65 -20.76
C LEU A 732 53.16 -25.75 -20.46
N CYS A 733 52.26 -25.46 -19.52
CA CYS A 733 51.42 -26.48 -18.87
C CYS A 733 50.33 -27.05 -19.80
N HIS A 734 49.81 -26.25 -20.74
CA HIS A 734 48.76 -26.65 -21.68
C HIS A 734 49.33 -27.53 -22.80
N LEU A 735 50.49 -27.14 -23.33
CA LEU A 735 51.24 -27.90 -24.32
C LEU A 735 51.77 -29.20 -23.73
N LEU A 736 52.28 -29.20 -22.50
CA LEU A 736 52.74 -30.42 -21.83
C LEU A 736 51.60 -31.39 -21.55
N ARG A 737 50.41 -30.89 -21.17
CA ARG A 737 49.19 -31.69 -21.01
C ARG A 737 48.81 -32.36 -22.34
N TRP A 738 48.71 -31.58 -23.41
CA TRP A 738 48.36 -32.09 -24.75
C TRP A 738 49.42 -33.07 -25.26
N TYR A 739 50.71 -32.79 -25.09
CA TYR A 739 51.81 -33.66 -25.50
C TYR A 739 51.76 -35.04 -24.81
N LYS A 740 51.55 -35.07 -23.49
CA LYS A 740 51.38 -36.33 -22.73
C LYS A 740 50.13 -37.09 -23.16
N HIS A 741 49.05 -36.37 -23.46
CA HIS A 741 47.79 -36.94 -23.92
C HIS A 741 47.95 -37.61 -25.29
N ILE A 742 48.52 -36.90 -26.28
CA ILE A 742 48.77 -37.45 -27.63
C ILE A 742 49.83 -38.57 -27.59
N GLN A 743 50.82 -38.51 -26.69
CA GLN A 743 51.77 -39.59 -26.46
C GLN A 743 51.08 -40.89 -26.01
N SER A 744 49.95 -40.81 -25.30
CA SER A 744 49.20 -42.01 -24.88
C SER A 744 48.54 -42.76 -26.04
N PHE A 745 48.25 -42.09 -27.17
CA PHE A 745 47.65 -42.67 -28.37
C PHE A 745 48.65 -43.35 -29.32
N ARG A 746 49.91 -43.57 -28.90
CA ARG A 746 50.99 -44.11 -29.75
C ARG A 746 50.66 -45.46 -30.42
N ARG A 747 49.77 -46.27 -29.83
CA ARG A 747 49.36 -47.58 -30.36
C ARG A 747 48.16 -47.53 -31.33
N GLU A 748 47.41 -46.43 -31.35
CA GLU A 748 46.14 -46.29 -32.07
C GLU A 748 46.18 -45.19 -33.15
N ARG A 749 47.38 -44.69 -33.50
CA ARG A 749 47.59 -43.58 -34.45
C ARG A 749 46.95 -43.81 -35.83
N GLU A 750 46.88 -45.05 -36.31
CA GLU A 750 46.30 -45.38 -37.63
C GLU A 750 44.76 -45.38 -37.63
N SER A 751 44.13 -45.39 -36.45
CA SER A 751 42.66 -45.45 -36.30
C SER A 751 42.00 -44.09 -36.08
N LEU A 752 42.79 -43.01 -36.05
CA LEU A 752 42.30 -41.65 -35.81
C LEU A 752 41.65 -41.04 -37.06
N PRO A 753 40.59 -40.21 -36.90
CA PRO A 753 39.91 -39.57 -38.02
C PRO A 753 40.83 -38.60 -38.78
N SER A 754 40.74 -38.63 -40.12
CA SER A 754 41.45 -37.70 -41.01
C SER A 754 40.90 -36.28 -40.89
N ALA A 755 41.81 -35.30 -40.80
CA ALA A 755 41.55 -33.87 -40.72
C ALA A 755 40.83 -33.32 -41.97
N LYS A 756 39.94 -32.33 -41.81
CA LYS A 756 39.24 -31.67 -42.94
C LYS A 756 39.99 -30.45 -43.49
N SER A 757 41.01 -29.96 -42.78
CA SER A 757 41.84 -28.80 -43.20
C SER A 757 43.27 -29.19 -43.59
N GLN A 758 43.78 -28.68 -44.72
CA GLN A 758 45.19 -28.78 -45.11
C GLN A 758 46.05 -27.80 -44.28
N PHE A 759 46.91 -28.32 -43.41
CA PHE A 759 47.99 -27.57 -42.78
C PHE A 759 49.21 -27.49 -43.71
N VAL A 760 49.75 -26.28 -43.94
CA VAL A 760 50.96 -26.04 -44.74
C VAL A 760 51.96 -25.29 -43.87
N LEU A 761 53.18 -25.81 -43.75
CA LEU A 761 54.33 -25.13 -43.12
C LEU A 761 55.14 -24.39 -44.21
N PRO A 762 55.36 -23.07 -44.11
CA PRO A 762 56.30 -22.38 -44.99
C PRO A 762 57.60 -21.95 -44.30
N ALA A 763 58.66 -21.95 -45.11
CA ALA A 763 60.03 -21.56 -44.80
C ALA A 763 60.25 -20.03 -44.75
N SER A 764 61.25 -19.62 -43.96
CA SER A 764 62.08 -18.39 -43.97
C SER A 764 61.57 -17.08 -44.60
N ALA A 765 61.33 -16.10 -43.70
CA ALA A 765 61.55 -14.64 -43.71
C ALA A 765 61.64 -13.81 -45.03
N SER A 766 60.87 -12.71 -45.05
CA SER A 766 61.37 -11.35 -45.32
C SER A 766 60.34 -10.27 -44.95
N THR A 767 60.82 -9.22 -44.30
CA THR A 767 60.17 -7.96 -43.91
C THR A 767 59.80 -7.05 -45.09
N ASN A 768 58.75 -6.23 -44.95
CA ASN A 768 58.78 -4.79 -45.28
C ASN A 768 57.51 -4.05 -44.80
N ALA A 769 57.73 -2.84 -44.29
CA ALA A 769 56.74 -1.82 -44.02
C ALA A 769 56.47 -0.97 -45.27
N HIS A 770 55.24 -0.45 -45.43
CA HIS A 770 54.98 0.94 -45.83
C HIS A 770 53.49 1.29 -45.73
N SER A 771 53.28 2.59 -45.57
CA SER A 771 52.07 3.40 -45.46
C SER A 771 51.28 3.55 -46.77
N ASP A 772 49.99 3.88 -46.68
CA ASP A 772 49.37 5.15 -47.16
C ASP A 772 47.82 5.05 -47.16
N GLU A 773 47.23 6.23 -47.30
CA GLU A 773 45.88 6.75 -47.05
C GLU A 773 44.72 6.09 -47.83
N ASP A 774 43.48 6.27 -47.33
CA ASP A 774 42.32 6.64 -48.16
C ASP A 774 41.15 7.19 -47.29
N ASP A 775 40.59 8.29 -47.79
CA ASP A 775 39.51 9.14 -47.30
C ASP A 775 38.10 8.64 -47.72
N ASP A 776 37.07 9.34 -47.21
CA ASP A 776 35.67 9.48 -47.71
C ASP A 776 34.53 8.83 -46.90
N ASP A 777 34.03 9.63 -45.94
CA ASP A 777 32.64 9.61 -45.45
C ASP A 777 31.70 10.21 -46.51
N ILE A 778 30.86 9.37 -47.11
CA ILE A 778 29.73 9.78 -47.97
C ILE A 778 28.39 9.49 -47.26
N ASP A 779 27.72 10.58 -46.89
CA ASP A 779 26.32 10.66 -46.49
C ASP A 779 25.41 10.39 -47.71
N LEU A 780 24.56 9.36 -47.60
CA LEU A 780 23.71 8.88 -48.67
C LEU A 780 22.28 8.65 -48.18
N PHE A 781 21.53 9.70 -47.83
CA PHE A 781 20.08 9.72 -48.05
C PHE A 781 19.54 11.16 -48.11
N GLY A 782 19.64 11.75 -49.30
CA GLY A 782 18.85 12.90 -49.74
C GLY A 782 17.93 12.52 -50.90
N SER A 783 16.63 12.53 -50.65
CA SER A 783 15.52 12.68 -51.61
C SER A 783 14.38 13.29 -50.78
N ASP A 784 13.63 14.31 -51.16
CA ASP A 784 13.49 15.08 -52.39
C ASP A 784 12.88 16.43 -51.96
N ASP A 785 13.22 17.47 -52.71
CA ASP A 785 12.79 18.88 -52.66
C ASP A 785 11.29 19.02 -52.97
N GLU A 786 10.59 20.15 -52.99
CA GLU A 786 10.63 21.52 -52.47
C GLU A 786 9.27 22.07 -52.94
N ALA A 787 8.71 23.02 -52.20
CA ALA A 787 8.39 24.35 -52.74
C ALA A 787 7.69 25.15 -51.65
N ASP A 788 8.40 26.10 -51.03
CA ASP A 788 7.81 27.37 -50.57
C ASP A 788 8.91 28.39 -50.21
N SER A 789 9.17 29.26 -51.20
CA SER A 789 9.63 30.66 -51.11
C SER A 789 10.63 31.08 -50.01
N ALA A 790 11.83 31.48 -50.47
CA ALA A 790 12.94 32.07 -49.71
C ALA A 790 12.60 33.29 -48.84
N GLU A 791 11.42 33.89 -49.00
CA GLU A 791 10.97 35.02 -48.19
C GLU A 791 10.43 34.59 -46.82
N ALA A 792 9.87 33.38 -46.71
CA ALA A 792 9.38 32.81 -45.46
C ALA A 792 10.53 32.44 -44.50
N SER A 793 11.65 31.95 -45.04
CA SER A 793 12.85 31.61 -44.27
C SER A 793 13.51 32.85 -43.66
N ARG A 794 13.56 33.98 -44.39
CA ARG A 794 14.09 35.25 -43.85
C ARG A 794 13.21 35.86 -42.77
N ILE A 795 11.88 35.79 -42.89
CA ILE A 795 10.96 36.27 -41.85
C ILE A 795 11.01 35.37 -40.62
N LYS A 796 11.20 34.06 -40.80
CA LYS A 796 11.38 33.08 -39.71
C LYS A 796 12.69 33.31 -38.96
N GLU A 797 13.78 33.57 -39.68
CA GLU A 797 15.08 33.94 -39.12
C GLU A 797 15.05 35.30 -38.40
N GLN A 798 14.37 36.30 -38.95
CA GLN A 798 14.18 37.59 -38.27
C GLN A 798 13.33 37.45 -37.00
N ARG A 799 12.25 36.66 -37.02
CA ARG A 799 11.47 36.37 -35.80
C ARG A 799 12.27 35.55 -34.78
N LEU A 800 13.11 34.61 -35.22
CA LEU A 800 14.01 33.84 -34.35
C LEU A 800 15.08 34.73 -33.72
N ALA A 801 15.63 35.69 -34.46
CA ALA A 801 16.58 36.68 -33.97
C ALA A 801 15.93 37.67 -32.98
N GLU A 802 14.70 38.14 -33.25
CA GLU A 802 13.93 38.95 -32.29
C GLU A 802 13.53 38.16 -31.04
N TYR A 803 13.26 36.86 -31.17
CA TYR A 803 12.99 35.97 -30.04
C TYR A 803 14.25 35.69 -29.22
N ALA A 804 15.42 35.55 -29.86
CA ALA A 804 16.71 35.41 -29.21
C ALA A 804 17.15 36.70 -28.49
N ALA A 805 16.92 37.87 -29.09
CA ALA A 805 17.17 39.17 -28.45
C ALA A 805 16.20 39.48 -27.29
N LYS A 806 14.98 38.92 -27.31
CA LYS A 806 14.04 38.95 -26.18
C LYS A 806 14.40 37.95 -25.08
N LYS A 807 15.08 36.84 -25.40
CA LYS A 807 15.62 35.87 -24.43
C LYS A 807 16.86 36.39 -23.69
N SER A 808 17.70 37.22 -24.33
CA SER A 808 18.94 37.75 -23.75
C SER A 808 18.78 38.96 -22.82
N LYS A 809 17.56 39.47 -22.62
CA LYS A 809 17.23 40.53 -21.65
C LYS A 809 16.46 40.05 -20.41
N LYS A 810 16.64 38.79 -20.01
CA LYS A 810 16.31 38.32 -18.65
C LYS A 810 17.61 37.92 -17.95
N PRO A 811 17.86 38.34 -16.70
CA PRO A 811 19.01 37.82 -15.95
C PRO A 811 18.85 36.30 -15.81
N ALA A 812 19.92 35.55 -16.08
CA ALA A 812 19.94 34.11 -15.87
C ALA A 812 19.67 33.83 -14.38
N LEU A 813 18.63 33.04 -14.10
CA LEU A 813 18.39 32.49 -12.77
C LEU A 813 19.51 31.48 -12.49
N VAL A 814 20.48 31.85 -11.67
CA VAL A 814 21.48 30.93 -11.14
C VAL A 814 20.76 29.98 -10.19
N ALA A 815 20.62 28.71 -10.58
CA ALA A 815 20.04 27.68 -9.71
C ALA A 815 21.03 27.39 -8.58
N LYS A 816 20.60 27.61 -7.34
CA LYS A 816 21.40 27.32 -6.15
C LYS A 816 20.76 26.17 -5.41
N SER A 817 21.53 25.22 -4.90
CA SER A 817 20.99 24.16 -4.04
C SER A 817 21.54 24.31 -2.63
N SER A 818 20.67 24.22 -1.63
CA SER A 818 21.08 24.04 -0.25
C SER A 818 21.13 22.55 0.07
N ILE A 819 22.31 22.10 0.49
CA ILE A 819 22.61 20.72 0.78
C ILE A 819 23.00 20.61 2.26
N LEU A 820 22.51 19.57 2.92
CA LEU A 820 22.82 19.25 4.31
C LEU A 820 23.63 17.96 4.33
N LEU A 821 24.87 18.03 4.80
CA LEU A 821 25.85 16.95 4.77
C LEU A 821 26.02 16.35 6.16
N ASP A 822 25.98 15.03 6.26
CA ASP A 822 26.31 14.28 7.46
C ASP A 822 27.71 13.65 7.30
N VAL A 823 28.66 14.10 8.10
CA VAL A 823 30.04 13.60 8.11
C VAL A 823 30.25 12.73 9.35
N LYS A 824 30.60 11.46 9.13
CA LYS A 824 30.82 10.47 10.21
C LYS A 824 32.31 10.35 10.53
N PRO A 825 32.73 10.54 11.80
CA PRO A 825 34.10 10.29 12.22
C PRO A 825 34.36 8.79 12.42
N TRP A 826 35.64 8.42 12.58
CA TRP A 826 36.05 7.04 12.83
C TRP A 826 35.72 6.54 14.25
N ASP A 827 35.88 7.37 15.27
CA ASP A 827 35.68 6.98 16.67
C ASP A 827 35.25 8.16 17.58
N ASP A 828 34.81 7.87 18.81
CA ASP A 828 34.33 8.85 19.80
C ASP A 828 35.43 9.75 20.41
N GLU A 829 36.71 9.39 20.26
CA GLU A 829 37.87 10.19 20.65
C GLU A 829 38.28 11.26 19.60
N THR A 830 37.63 11.30 18.43
CA THR A 830 37.97 12.22 17.33
C THR A 830 37.65 13.68 17.70
N ASP A 831 38.60 14.60 17.50
CA ASP A 831 38.43 16.02 17.80
C ASP A 831 37.48 16.70 16.80
N MET A 832 36.22 16.83 17.21
CA MET A 832 35.13 17.35 16.37
C MET A 832 35.32 18.82 15.94
N ALA A 833 36.09 19.62 16.69
CA ALA A 833 36.35 21.01 16.33
C ALA A 833 37.33 21.10 15.15
N LYS A 834 38.34 20.22 15.11
CA LYS A 834 39.28 20.12 13.99
C LYS A 834 38.63 19.53 12.75
N LEU A 835 37.74 18.54 12.93
CA LEU A 835 36.94 17.99 11.82
C LEU A 835 36.13 19.09 11.12
N GLU A 836 35.48 19.96 11.89
CA GLU A 836 34.73 21.08 11.32
C GLU A 836 35.65 22.10 10.61
N GLU A 837 36.82 22.40 11.17
CA GLU A 837 37.81 23.28 10.55
C GLU A 837 38.33 22.70 9.22
N CYS A 838 38.62 21.40 9.17
CA CYS A 838 39.03 20.69 7.96
C CYS A 838 37.94 20.73 6.87
N VAL A 839 36.68 20.45 7.23
CA VAL A 839 35.57 20.50 6.26
C VAL A 839 35.35 21.92 5.73
N ARG A 840 35.47 22.95 6.58
CA ARG A 840 35.36 24.36 6.17
C ARG A 840 36.55 24.86 5.37
N SER A 841 37.71 24.19 5.43
CA SER A 841 38.91 24.54 4.66
C SER A 841 38.76 24.26 3.16
N VAL A 842 37.77 23.45 2.76
CA VAL A 842 37.45 23.21 1.35
C VAL A 842 36.78 24.46 0.77
N VAL A 843 37.51 25.17 -0.10
CA VAL A 843 37.04 26.38 -0.80
C VAL A 843 36.99 26.11 -2.30
N MET A 844 35.81 26.26 -2.89
CA MET A 844 35.56 26.14 -4.33
C MET A 844 34.70 27.32 -4.82
N ASP A 845 34.86 27.73 -6.08
CA ASP A 845 34.06 28.83 -6.65
C ASP A 845 32.57 28.41 -6.78
N GLY A 846 31.68 29.08 -6.02
CA GLY A 846 30.25 28.76 -5.96
C GLY A 846 29.80 27.96 -4.73
N LEU A 847 30.69 27.67 -3.76
CA LEU A 847 30.39 26.97 -2.51
C LEU A 847 30.36 27.94 -1.31
N LEU A 848 29.26 27.93 -0.54
CA LEU A 848 29.10 28.70 0.70
C LEU A 848 28.72 27.78 1.86
N TRP A 849 29.57 27.71 2.90
CA TRP A 849 29.30 26.92 4.10
C TRP A 849 28.34 27.62 5.06
N GLY A 850 27.35 26.88 5.54
CA GLY A 850 26.32 27.31 6.50
C GLY A 850 26.61 26.89 7.95
N GLN A 851 25.55 26.80 8.75
CA GLN A 851 25.63 26.39 10.16
C GLN A 851 25.89 24.87 10.28
N SER A 852 26.60 24.49 11.33
CA SER A 852 26.93 23.11 11.71
C SER A 852 26.25 22.74 13.03
N LYS A 853 25.91 21.46 13.20
CA LYS A 853 25.34 20.88 14.42
C LYS A 853 25.89 19.47 14.64
N LEU A 854 26.14 19.10 15.89
CA LEU A 854 26.53 17.74 16.25
C LEU A 854 25.29 16.91 16.61
N VAL A 855 25.13 15.73 16.00
CA VAL A 855 24.00 14.82 16.21
C VAL A 855 24.50 13.48 16.76
N PRO A 856 23.97 12.96 17.89
CA PRO A 856 24.40 11.67 18.43
C PRO A 856 23.86 10.49 17.59
N VAL A 857 24.71 9.49 17.30
CA VAL A 857 24.37 8.32 16.45
C VAL A 857 24.30 7.01 17.26
N GLY A 858 24.58 7.06 18.57
CA GLY A 858 24.61 5.91 19.46
C GLY A 858 26.04 5.49 19.81
N TYR A 859 26.21 4.70 20.88
CA TYR A 859 27.51 4.21 21.38
C TYR A 859 28.58 5.30 21.64
N GLY A 860 28.18 6.53 21.99
CA GLY A 860 29.11 7.64 22.29
C GLY A 860 29.53 8.47 21.06
N ILE A 861 29.31 7.97 19.84
CA ILE A 861 29.73 8.63 18.59
C ILE A 861 28.73 9.75 18.20
N LYS A 862 29.27 10.92 17.86
CA LYS A 862 28.51 12.08 17.34
C LYS A 862 28.92 12.33 15.88
N LYS A 863 27.95 12.48 14.98
CA LYS A 863 28.19 12.91 13.59
C LYS A 863 28.13 14.43 13.48
N LEU A 864 28.90 14.99 12.55
CA LEU A 864 28.86 16.41 12.20
C LEU A 864 27.86 16.62 11.06
N GLN A 865 26.82 17.40 11.32
CA GLN A 865 25.84 17.79 10.32
C GLN A 865 26.10 19.24 9.91
N ILE A 866 26.45 19.50 8.65
CA ILE A 866 26.80 20.83 8.16
C ILE A 866 26.01 21.18 6.89
N GLY A 867 25.40 22.36 6.87
CA GLY A 867 24.73 22.87 5.67
C GLY A 867 25.71 23.58 4.74
N CYS A 868 25.52 23.49 3.44
CA CYS A 868 26.17 24.32 2.43
C CYS A 868 25.18 24.76 1.35
N VAL A 869 25.51 25.84 0.64
CA VAL A 869 24.80 26.30 -0.55
C VAL A 869 25.76 26.24 -1.72
N VAL A 870 25.38 25.54 -2.77
CA VAL A 870 26.17 25.36 -4.00
C VAL A 870 25.46 25.98 -5.20
N GLU A 871 26.23 26.47 -6.15
CA GLU A 871 25.76 26.80 -7.49
C GLU A 871 25.83 25.53 -8.36
N ASP A 872 24.66 25.02 -8.80
CA ASP A 872 24.51 23.70 -9.46
C ASP A 872 25.35 23.58 -10.73
N ASP A 873 25.62 24.69 -11.41
CA ASP A 873 26.39 24.73 -12.66
C ASP A 873 27.92 24.59 -12.43
N LYS A 874 28.39 24.74 -11.19
CA LYS A 874 29.83 24.81 -10.86
C LYS A 874 30.31 23.74 -9.90
N VAL A 875 29.49 23.34 -8.93
CA VAL A 875 29.89 22.42 -7.86
C VAL A 875 28.92 21.25 -7.80
N GLY A 876 29.40 20.08 -8.24
CA GLY A 876 28.67 18.81 -8.10
C GLY A 876 28.83 18.21 -6.70
N THR A 877 27.84 17.43 -6.26
CA THR A 877 27.88 16.70 -4.98
C THR A 877 29.03 15.70 -4.91
N ASP A 878 29.37 15.08 -6.03
CA ASP A 878 30.41 14.05 -6.12
C ASP A 878 31.80 14.65 -5.85
N LEU A 879 32.05 15.89 -6.28
CA LEU A 879 33.29 16.62 -6.00
C LEU A 879 33.43 17.01 -4.53
N LEU A 880 32.31 17.30 -3.86
CA LEU A 880 32.29 17.57 -2.41
C LEU A 880 32.53 16.28 -1.61
N GLU A 881 31.96 15.16 -2.04
CA GLU A 881 32.19 13.86 -1.42
C GLU A 881 33.67 13.45 -1.54
N GLU A 882 34.27 13.57 -2.72
CA GLU A 882 35.70 13.30 -2.92
C GLU A 882 36.60 14.23 -2.08
N ALA A 883 36.31 15.53 -2.04
CA ALA A 883 37.12 16.50 -1.29
C ALA A 883 37.05 16.29 0.23
N ILE A 884 35.90 15.87 0.75
CA ILE A 884 35.70 15.64 2.20
C ILE A 884 36.22 14.25 2.61
N THR A 885 36.06 13.22 1.78
CA THR A 885 36.57 11.87 2.06
C THR A 885 38.09 11.75 1.88
N ALA A 886 38.74 12.70 1.19
CA ALA A 886 40.20 12.78 1.14
C ALA A 886 40.87 13.04 2.50
N PHE A 887 40.13 13.50 3.52
CA PHE A 887 40.63 13.65 4.89
C PHE A 887 40.53 12.34 5.68
N GLU A 888 41.27 11.32 5.22
CA GLU A 888 41.21 9.93 5.72
C GLU A 888 41.45 9.81 7.24
N ASP A 889 42.23 10.72 7.83
CA ASP A 889 42.56 10.72 9.26
C ASP A 889 41.37 11.05 10.18
N TYR A 890 40.32 11.70 9.66
CA TYR A 890 39.22 12.22 10.46
C TYR A 890 37.82 11.81 9.96
N VAL A 891 37.67 11.53 8.67
CA VAL A 891 36.37 11.22 8.03
C VAL A 891 36.32 9.75 7.64
N GLN A 892 35.32 9.02 8.13
CA GLN A 892 35.03 7.65 7.71
C GLN A 892 34.17 7.63 6.44
N SER A 893 33.14 8.47 6.39
CA SER A 893 32.21 8.59 5.27
C SER A 893 31.43 9.90 5.36
N MET A 894 30.90 10.34 4.22
CA MET A 894 30.04 11.51 4.10
C MET A 894 28.75 11.10 3.38
N ASP A 895 27.60 11.48 3.93
CA ASP A 895 26.28 11.22 3.38
C ASP A 895 25.52 12.54 3.15
N VAL A 896 24.72 12.62 2.08
CA VAL A 896 23.79 13.74 1.88
C VAL A 896 22.50 13.48 2.66
N ALA A 897 22.27 14.25 3.72
CA ALA A 897 21.09 14.11 4.58
C ALA A 897 19.86 14.81 4.01
N ALA A 898 20.03 15.96 3.33
CA ALA A 898 18.96 16.66 2.63
C ALA A 898 19.51 17.45 1.44
N PHE A 899 18.74 17.51 0.34
CA PHE A 899 19.08 18.25 -0.87
C PHE A 899 17.86 19.05 -1.32
N ASN A 900 17.94 20.38 -1.23
CA ASN A 900 16.85 21.29 -1.59
C ASN A 900 17.33 22.27 -2.66
N LYS A 901 16.67 22.29 -3.82
CA LYS A 901 16.90 23.30 -4.86
C LYS A 901 16.23 24.62 -4.46
N ILE A 902 16.97 25.73 -4.54
CA ILE A 902 16.56 27.11 -4.22
C ILE A 902 16.33 27.90 -5.49
#